data_AF-A6FX82-F1
#
_entry.id   AF-A6FX82-F1
#
_cell.length_a   1.000
_cell.length_b   1.000
_cell.length_c   1.000
_cell.angle_alpha   90.00
_cell.angle_beta   90.00
_cell.angle_gamma   90.00
#
_symmetry.space_group_name_H-M   'P 1'
#
loop_
_entity.id
_entity.type
_entity.pdbx_description
1 polymer ?
#
loop_
_entity_poly.entity_id
_entity_poly.type
_entity_poly.pdbx_seq_one_letter_code
_entity_poly.pdbx_strand_id
1 'polypeptide(L)'
;MKLSHGTRPSPARRLAYSGLALLAACSLTACPEDDVEPCADDEAGDSCELPALLPGDLVLSEVLANPAGADDGLEWFEIYNASGEEQDLEGLTLVYSKTDGSGVKTHVINRTLLVPAGGYVVVADMLDEVAEVMGHVDYGYAGELGSFGNSGGYLAVDAGETVIDEIYYAEPTEGASRIFDGSQAPDAVANDNLGSWCDSTAVFAEDLLATPGAPNDVCGSADTCLIDGAPVDVVRPAPGDLVITEVLPNPDASPDETGEWFELQVNADVHLNGLEIGKSLEDEADELIASADCVAVSAGSHVVIAKSALAEENGALPEGAVVATMGVSLTNSDSSLWIGSEGALIDAVSWGSSPTGASLQIPAEHSSAEGNDDPELWCESENAWGEATDAGTPGAPDDCPQPPPPEGQCYEGGELRDIQPVEAGGLLINELMPNPDAVDDADGEYFELLVTAAGDLNGLRAGKEGALQDPLIRPGDVDPHACVPVTAGQLVLVAREADSAVNGMLPEVDLLFDFALNNSNSDLVIGYEAVDDSYAYSSSEAGMAISLDPNTLEWCDAAPTPKAVNASCGGSPMGQCLDPQLMMLRNAVPPEMGDLVINEIMPNPDAVTDANGEWFELYAAGAFDLNGVQIGKGGQLTEPIESETCIEIEAGAHVVLAKSDDPGTNGGLPVVHAVMELSLSNSNTSLDVGYGGVIYDSVMWSSSPTGAAHSLDPGSQDPALNDDADDLPWCPAVDVYGMLIDLGTPGEPNPMCGMGGGGMMDDQCIDNGEPRAIVYANPGDLILSEYMANPAAVGDTAGEWFEVRALAAVDLNGVDIGRTFPEVMDSVDANTCIPLSPGDTALVARNGDSMVNGGLPPVDFETSVGLNNSNSGLFLARGGELIDQVTWTSVSAGKSESLDPGSYDAAANDAAASWCDGAVPYGDGDEGTPKADNPGCN
;
A
#
# COMPACT_ATOMS: atom_id res chain seq x y z
N MET A 1 9.80 49.78 -22.70
CA MET A 1 10.87 50.81 -22.69
C MET A 1 12.20 50.07 -22.47
N LYS A 2 13.15 50.16 -23.43
CA LYS A 2 14.60 49.75 -23.49
C LYS A 2 15.23 48.98 -22.29
N LEU A 3 16.16 48.01 -22.38
CA LEU A 3 16.99 47.40 -23.46
C LEU A 3 17.91 46.26 -22.88
N SER A 4 18.08 45.15 -23.63
CA SER A 4 19.35 44.40 -23.93
C SER A 4 19.92 43.39 -22.89
N HIS A 5 20.43 42.19 -23.22
CA HIS A 5 21.32 41.67 -24.31
C HIS A 5 20.93 40.21 -24.65
N GLY A 6 21.26 39.52 -25.78
CA GLY A 6 22.02 39.80 -26.99
C GLY A 6 22.14 38.54 -27.90
N THR A 7 22.03 38.76 -29.23
CA THR A 7 22.63 38.05 -30.41
C THR A 7 22.30 36.57 -30.73
N ARG A 8 21.48 36.22 -31.76
CA ARG A 8 21.65 36.12 -33.27
C ARG A 8 22.30 34.79 -33.76
N PRO A 9 22.09 34.28 -35.02
CA PRO A 9 21.08 34.55 -36.06
C PRO A 9 20.59 33.30 -36.89
N SER A 10 19.83 33.61 -37.95
CA SER A 10 18.90 32.87 -38.84
C SER A 10 19.46 31.83 -39.86
N PRO A 11 18.58 31.10 -40.58
CA PRO A 11 18.87 29.85 -41.32
C PRO A 11 18.80 29.94 -42.86
N ALA A 12 19.13 28.78 -43.50
CA ALA A 12 18.69 28.26 -44.81
C ALA A 12 19.61 28.36 -46.07
N ARG A 13 20.02 27.18 -46.58
CA ARG A 13 19.84 26.64 -47.97
C ARG A 13 20.60 25.30 -48.11
N ARG A 14 19.94 24.13 -48.22
CA ARG A 14 19.20 23.46 -49.34
C ARG A 14 20.10 22.64 -50.31
N LEU A 15 19.87 21.31 -50.36
CA LEU A 15 19.39 20.45 -51.49
C LEU A 15 19.49 18.96 -51.05
N ALA A 16 18.38 18.25 -50.77
CA ALA A 16 17.50 17.47 -51.66
C ALA A 16 18.03 16.08 -52.08
N TYR A 17 17.48 14.99 -51.53
CA TYR A 17 16.64 14.01 -52.25
C TYR A 17 15.99 13.00 -51.28
N SER A 18 14.76 12.65 -51.59
CA SER A 18 13.80 11.75 -50.94
C SER A 18 14.10 10.26 -51.17
N GLY A 19 13.82 9.42 -50.18
CA GLY A 19 13.74 7.96 -50.30
C GLY A 19 12.88 7.36 -49.18
N LEU A 20 11.76 6.75 -49.57
CA LEU A 20 10.78 6.01 -48.75
C LEU A 20 11.34 4.67 -48.25
N ALA A 21 11.00 4.26 -47.03
CA ALA A 21 10.92 2.85 -46.56
C ALA A 21 9.85 2.81 -45.45
N LEU A 22 8.59 2.48 -45.77
CA LEU A 22 7.93 1.17 -45.62
C LEU A 22 8.13 0.49 -44.24
N LEU A 23 7.19 0.75 -43.32
CA LEU A 23 6.73 -0.24 -42.34
C LEU A 23 5.60 -1.05 -43.00
N ALA A 24 5.69 -2.38 -42.96
CA ALA A 24 4.61 -3.27 -43.31
C ALA A 24 4.11 -3.97 -42.03
N ALA A 25 2.92 -3.57 -41.59
CA ALA A 25 2.09 -4.35 -40.68
C ALA A 25 1.32 -5.37 -41.52
N CYS A 26 1.48 -6.66 -41.24
CA CYS A 26 0.65 -7.72 -41.79
C CYS A 26 -0.46 -8.03 -40.79
N SER A 27 -1.68 -7.60 -41.12
CA SER A 27 -2.91 -8.11 -40.53
C SER A 27 -3.48 -9.25 -41.39
N LEU A 28 -4.03 -10.24 -40.69
CA LEU A 28 -4.67 -11.43 -41.21
C LEU A 28 -5.64 -11.13 -42.37
N THR A 29 -5.44 -11.80 -43.50
CA THR A 29 -6.49 -12.04 -44.48
C THR A 29 -6.44 -13.50 -44.92
N ALA A 30 -7.55 -14.19 -44.65
CA ALA A 30 -7.86 -15.53 -45.09
C ALA A 30 -7.80 -15.66 -46.62
N CYS A 31 -7.32 -16.81 -47.09
CA CYS A 31 -7.47 -17.32 -48.45
C CYS A 31 -7.45 -18.87 -48.40
N PRO A 32 -8.05 -19.54 -49.39
CA PRO A 32 -9.08 -20.55 -49.18
C PRO A 32 -8.57 -22.00 -49.29
N GLU A 33 -9.36 -22.91 -48.72
CA GLU A 33 -9.31 -24.35 -48.96
C GLU A 33 -9.39 -24.63 -50.47
N ASP A 34 -8.36 -25.27 -51.02
CA ASP A 34 -8.41 -25.94 -52.32
C ASP A 34 -8.01 -27.40 -52.10
N ASP A 35 -8.98 -28.28 -52.36
CA ASP A 35 -8.86 -29.74 -52.38
C ASP A 35 -7.70 -30.21 -53.26
N VAL A 36 -6.81 -31.04 -52.70
CA VAL A 36 -5.95 -31.92 -53.50
C VAL A 36 -6.19 -33.36 -53.04
N GLU A 37 -6.87 -34.12 -53.89
CA GLU A 37 -7.10 -35.56 -53.76
C GLU A 37 -5.78 -36.35 -53.68
N PRO A 38 -5.76 -37.50 -52.98
CA PRO A 38 -4.59 -38.36 -52.91
C PRO A 38 -4.38 -39.10 -54.24
N CYS A 39 -3.12 -39.21 -54.63
CA CYS A 39 -2.68 -39.99 -55.80
C CYS A 39 -3.17 -41.44 -55.68
N ALA A 40 -4.10 -41.84 -56.55
CA ALA A 40 -4.49 -43.23 -56.77
C ALA A 40 -3.88 -43.75 -58.08
N ASP A 41 -3.24 -44.92 -57.97
CA ASP A 41 -2.96 -45.95 -58.97
C ASP A 41 -2.65 -45.54 -60.42
N ASP A 42 -1.38 -45.65 -60.81
CA ASP A 42 -1.03 -46.24 -62.11
C ASP A 42 0.37 -46.88 -62.08
N GLU A 43 0.48 -48.08 -62.64
CA GLU A 43 1.69 -48.91 -62.65
C GLU A 43 2.87 -48.26 -63.38
N ALA A 44 3.92 -47.90 -62.64
CA ALA A 44 5.34 -48.15 -62.95
C ALA A 44 6.20 -47.46 -61.88
N GLY A 45 7.09 -48.23 -61.24
CA GLY A 45 7.87 -47.80 -60.08
C GLY A 45 8.60 -46.46 -60.26
N ASP A 46 8.24 -45.52 -59.40
CA ASP A 46 9.17 -44.57 -58.78
C ASP A 46 8.69 -44.45 -57.32
N SER A 47 9.57 -44.79 -56.39
CA SER A 47 9.31 -44.67 -54.95
C SER A 47 9.09 -43.19 -54.63
N CYS A 48 7.99 -42.85 -53.96
CA CYS A 48 7.90 -41.61 -53.21
C CYS A 48 9.04 -41.61 -52.18
N GLU A 49 10.16 -40.97 -52.50
CA GLU A 49 11.20 -40.70 -51.52
C GLU A 49 10.63 -39.72 -50.49
N LEU A 50 10.66 -40.13 -49.22
CA LEU A 50 10.47 -39.21 -48.09
C LEU A 50 11.47 -38.05 -48.23
N PRO A 51 11.12 -36.82 -47.82
CA PRO A 51 12.09 -35.73 -47.82
C PRO A 51 13.31 -36.14 -46.98
N ALA A 52 14.51 -35.95 -47.53
CA ALA A 52 15.74 -36.24 -46.81
C ALA A 52 15.90 -35.26 -45.64
N LEU A 53 16.16 -35.78 -44.43
CA LEU A 53 16.44 -34.99 -43.24
C LEU A 53 17.55 -33.96 -43.50
N LEU A 54 17.32 -32.72 -43.07
CA LEU A 54 18.24 -31.61 -43.15
C LEU A 54 18.91 -31.36 -41.78
N PRO A 55 20.10 -30.74 -41.74
CA PRO A 55 20.68 -30.26 -40.49
C PRO A 55 19.69 -29.38 -39.72
N GLY A 56 19.50 -29.69 -38.44
CA GLY A 56 18.55 -29.06 -37.52
C GLY A 56 17.13 -29.61 -37.52
N ASP A 57 16.80 -30.61 -38.37
CA ASP A 57 15.47 -31.25 -38.35
C ASP A 57 15.26 -32.10 -37.08
N LEU A 58 16.35 -32.56 -36.46
CA LEU A 58 16.39 -33.24 -35.17
C LEU A 58 17.40 -32.52 -34.29
N VAL A 59 17.12 -32.39 -33.00
CA VAL A 59 17.95 -31.64 -32.04
C VAL A 59 18.16 -32.45 -30.77
N LEU A 60 19.40 -32.60 -30.32
CA LEU A 60 19.75 -33.18 -29.03
C LEU A 60 19.37 -32.20 -27.92
N SER A 61 18.45 -32.60 -27.05
CA SER A 61 17.85 -31.74 -26.01
C SER A 61 18.35 -32.07 -24.60
N GLU A 62 18.68 -33.31 -24.30
CA GLU A 62 19.00 -33.75 -22.94
C GLU A 62 19.98 -34.94 -22.94
N VAL A 63 20.86 -35.02 -21.93
CA VAL A 63 21.85 -36.10 -21.74
C VAL A 63 21.96 -36.49 -20.27
N LEU A 64 21.72 -37.76 -19.95
CA LEU A 64 22.11 -38.34 -18.65
C LEU A 64 23.39 -39.17 -18.81
N ALA A 65 24.52 -38.61 -18.39
CA ALA A 65 25.85 -39.23 -18.48
C ALA A 65 26.50 -39.59 -17.13
N ASN A 66 25.88 -39.21 -16.00
CA ASN A 66 26.38 -39.52 -14.65
C ASN A 66 25.20 -39.86 -13.73
N PRO A 67 24.48 -40.97 -14.00
CA PRO A 67 23.37 -41.41 -13.16
C PRO A 67 23.84 -41.75 -11.75
N ALA A 68 22.96 -41.65 -10.75
CA ALA A 68 23.31 -41.97 -9.37
C ALA A 68 23.78 -43.43 -9.22
N GLY A 69 24.95 -43.63 -8.62
CA GLY A 69 25.50 -44.96 -8.36
C GLY A 69 26.35 -45.54 -9.49
N ALA A 70 25.87 -46.59 -10.17
CA ALA A 70 26.66 -47.29 -11.19
C ALA A 70 26.10 -46.99 -12.59
N ASP A 71 26.96 -46.47 -13.46
CA ASP A 71 26.56 -45.94 -14.77
C ASP A 71 26.08 -47.01 -15.77
N ASP A 72 26.61 -48.23 -15.65
CA ASP A 72 26.35 -49.35 -16.57
C ASP A 72 24.84 -49.56 -16.81
N GLY A 73 24.38 -49.19 -18.01
CA GLY A 73 23.02 -49.43 -18.48
C GLY A 73 21.96 -48.42 -18.03
N LEU A 74 22.38 -47.26 -17.49
CA LEU A 74 21.48 -46.19 -17.02
C LEU A 74 21.62 -44.88 -17.81
N GLU A 75 22.62 -44.78 -18.68
CA GLU A 75 22.89 -43.58 -19.47
C GLU A 75 21.95 -43.48 -20.67
N TRP A 76 21.54 -42.26 -21.02
CA TRP A 76 20.66 -41.98 -22.14
C TRP A 76 20.81 -40.55 -22.64
N PHE A 77 20.25 -40.27 -23.81
CA PHE A 77 20.09 -38.92 -24.34
C PHE A 77 18.80 -38.80 -25.12
N GLU A 78 18.34 -37.57 -25.31
CA GLU A 78 17.06 -37.25 -25.93
C GLU A 78 17.22 -36.50 -27.25
N ILE A 79 16.35 -36.81 -28.20
CA ILE A 79 16.26 -36.17 -29.51
C ILE A 79 14.86 -35.56 -29.67
N TYR A 80 14.81 -34.27 -29.96
CA TYR A 80 13.61 -33.50 -30.32
C TYR A 80 13.44 -33.40 -31.84
N ASN A 81 12.21 -33.54 -32.33
CA ASN A 81 11.89 -33.36 -33.75
C ASN A 81 11.46 -31.92 -34.07
N ALA A 82 12.38 -31.13 -34.65
CA ALA A 82 12.18 -29.74 -35.05
C ALA A 82 11.73 -29.56 -36.51
N SER A 83 11.65 -30.64 -37.30
CA SER A 83 11.37 -30.59 -38.74
C SER A 83 9.96 -30.06 -39.12
N GLY A 84 9.04 -29.99 -38.17
CA GLY A 84 7.65 -29.57 -38.38
C GLY A 84 6.72 -30.66 -38.94
N GLU A 85 7.22 -31.86 -39.23
CA GLU A 85 6.46 -33.03 -39.70
C GLU A 85 6.87 -34.29 -38.91
N GLU A 86 6.10 -35.38 -38.98
CA GLU A 86 6.49 -36.66 -38.35
C GLU A 86 7.73 -37.25 -39.05
N GLN A 87 8.73 -37.68 -38.27
CA GLN A 87 9.97 -38.28 -38.78
C GLN A 87 10.13 -39.71 -38.31
N ASP A 88 10.61 -40.58 -39.20
CA ASP A 88 11.06 -41.92 -38.85
C ASP A 88 12.59 -41.92 -38.72
N LEU A 89 13.09 -42.30 -37.55
CA LEU A 89 14.52 -42.29 -37.26
C LEU A 89 15.25 -43.57 -37.72
N GLU A 90 14.53 -44.54 -38.32
CA GLU A 90 15.13 -45.77 -38.83
C GLU A 90 16.28 -45.48 -39.83
N GLY A 91 17.45 -46.05 -39.56
CA GLY A 91 18.65 -45.91 -40.39
C GLY A 91 19.56 -44.73 -40.04
N LEU A 92 19.18 -43.86 -39.10
CA LEU A 92 20.08 -42.84 -38.56
C LEU A 92 21.20 -43.47 -37.74
N THR A 93 22.37 -42.82 -37.77
CA THR A 93 23.56 -43.24 -37.02
C THR A 93 23.77 -42.33 -35.83
N LEU A 94 23.70 -42.88 -34.62
CA LEU A 94 24.05 -42.21 -33.38
C LEU A 94 25.56 -42.34 -33.17
N VAL A 95 26.21 -41.24 -32.79
CA VAL A 95 27.67 -41.18 -32.60
C VAL A 95 27.98 -40.69 -31.21
N TYR A 96 28.93 -41.35 -30.54
CA TYR A 96 29.52 -40.88 -29.29
C TYR A 96 31.05 -40.85 -29.38
N SER A 97 31.68 -39.83 -28.81
CA SER A 97 33.13 -39.82 -28.58
C SER A 97 33.52 -39.00 -27.36
N LYS A 98 34.76 -39.15 -26.90
CA LYS A 98 35.31 -38.25 -25.88
C LYS A 98 35.53 -36.86 -26.44
N THR A 99 35.61 -35.85 -25.57
CA THR A 99 35.87 -34.44 -25.96
C THR A 99 37.16 -34.24 -26.76
N ASP A 100 38.15 -35.14 -26.63
CA ASP A 100 39.40 -35.14 -27.42
C ASP A 100 39.29 -35.86 -28.79
N GLY A 101 38.08 -36.32 -29.16
CA GLY A 101 37.79 -37.08 -30.36
C GLY A 101 38.23 -38.54 -30.32
N SER A 102 38.75 -39.03 -29.19
CA SER A 102 39.12 -40.43 -29.03
C SER A 102 37.92 -41.30 -28.65
N GLY A 103 38.03 -42.61 -28.89
CA GLY A 103 37.05 -43.58 -28.41
C GLY A 103 35.73 -43.62 -29.19
N VAL A 104 35.65 -43.04 -30.39
CA VAL A 104 34.45 -42.98 -31.23
C VAL A 104 33.71 -44.32 -31.29
N LYS A 105 32.40 -44.28 -31.01
CA LYS A 105 31.42 -45.35 -31.11
C LYS A 105 30.24 -44.90 -31.95
N THR A 106 29.59 -45.86 -32.58
CA THR A 106 28.45 -45.60 -33.46
C THR A 106 27.40 -46.68 -33.29
N HIS A 107 26.13 -46.31 -33.39
CA HIS A 107 24.99 -47.21 -33.38
C HIS A 107 24.00 -46.81 -34.48
N VAL A 108 23.37 -47.77 -35.17
CA VAL A 108 22.37 -47.48 -36.20
C VAL A 108 20.99 -47.88 -35.69
N ILE A 109 20.03 -46.96 -35.74
CA ILE A 109 18.63 -47.23 -35.39
C ILE A 109 18.08 -48.25 -36.39
N ASN A 110 17.72 -49.45 -35.92
CA ASN A 110 17.49 -50.61 -36.79
C ASN A 110 16.01 -51.03 -36.93
N ARG A 111 15.10 -50.20 -36.42
CA ARG A 111 13.65 -50.33 -36.59
C ARG A 111 13.02 -48.95 -36.73
N THR A 112 11.81 -48.96 -37.29
CA THR A 112 10.92 -47.80 -37.31
C THR A 112 10.79 -47.18 -35.92
N LEU A 113 11.05 -45.89 -35.83
CA LEU A 113 10.94 -45.07 -34.62
C LEU A 113 10.35 -43.72 -35.03
N LEU A 114 9.02 -43.61 -34.91
CA LEU A 114 8.27 -42.44 -35.34
C LEU A 114 8.26 -41.38 -34.24
N VAL A 115 8.62 -40.16 -34.60
CA VAL A 115 8.59 -38.99 -33.72
C VAL A 115 7.67 -37.95 -34.36
N PRO A 116 6.53 -37.60 -33.73
CA PRO A 116 5.69 -36.51 -34.21
C PRO A 116 6.44 -35.18 -34.28
N ALA A 117 5.96 -34.24 -35.08
CA ALA A 117 6.48 -32.88 -35.08
C ALA A 117 6.40 -32.27 -33.67
N GLY A 118 7.53 -31.76 -33.16
CA GLY A 118 7.65 -31.25 -31.80
C GLY A 118 7.64 -32.33 -30.70
N GLY A 119 7.75 -33.61 -31.07
CA GLY A 119 7.89 -34.72 -30.15
C GLY A 119 9.34 -34.98 -29.74
N TYR A 120 9.51 -35.74 -28.67
CA TYR A 120 10.79 -36.15 -28.10
C TYR A 120 10.92 -37.67 -28.17
N VAL A 121 12.15 -38.17 -28.29
CA VAL A 121 12.48 -39.58 -28.10
C VAL A 121 13.72 -39.76 -27.26
N VAL A 122 13.65 -40.71 -26.32
CA VAL A 122 14.73 -41.04 -25.39
C VAL A 122 15.44 -42.31 -25.86
N VAL A 123 16.77 -42.24 -25.97
CA VAL A 123 17.64 -43.31 -26.47
C VAL A 123 18.64 -43.71 -25.38
N ALA A 124 18.60 -44.96 -24.92
CA ALA A 124 19.32 -45.40 -23.71
C ALA A 124 20.24 -46.61 -23.88
N ASP A 125 21.20 -46.77 -22.96
CA ASP A 125 22.07 -47.93 -22.85
C ASP A 125 21.32 -49.16 -22.31
N MET A 126 20.44 -49.71 -23.13
CA MET A 126 19.72 -50.92 -22.78
C MET A 126 19.37 -51.73 -24.02
N LEU A 127 18.98 -52.99 -23.81
CA LEU A 127 18.42 -53.80 -24.89
C LEU A 127 17.13 -53.13 -25.39
N ASP A 128 16.96 -53.02 -26.70
CA ASP A 128 15.78 -52.41 -27.31
C ASP A 128 14.48 -53.11 -26.89
N GLU A 129 14.50 -54.44 -26.68
CA GLU A 129 13.34 -55.17 -26.17
C GLU A 129 12.98 -54.81 -24.72
N VAL A 130 13.90 -54.20 -23.97
CA VAL A 130 13.66 -53.67 -22.62
C VAL A 130 13.17 -52.22 -22.68
N ALA A 131 13.64 -51.43 -23.65
CA ALA A 131 13.09 -50.10 -23.92
C ALA A 131 11.58 -50.17 -24.23
N GLU A 132 11.14 -51.12 -25.06
CA GLU A 132 9.71 -51.33 -25.39
C GLU A 132 8.78 -51.52 -24.17
N VAL A 133 9.32 -51.91 -23.02
CA VAL A 133 8.57 -52.10 -21.77
C VAL A 133 8.85 -51.05 -20.70
N MET A 134 9.83 -50.15 -20.93
CA MET A 134 10.11 -49.00 -20.08
C MET A 134 9.41 -47.78 -20.64
N GLY A 135 8.38 -47.30 -19.95
CA GLY A 135 7.51 -46.23 -20.47
C GLY A 135 8.13 -44.85 -20.66
N HIS A 136 9.44 -44.67 -20.42
CA HIS A 136 10.18 -43.41 -20.56
C HIS A 136 11.43 -43.54 -21.45
N VAL A 137 11.62 -44.69 -22.12
CA VAL A 137 12.70 -44.91 -23.09
C VAL A 137 12.10 -45.44 -24.38
N ASP A 138 12.38 -44.79 -25.50
CA ASP A 138 11.78 -45.13 -26.79
C ASP A 138 12.64 -46.10 -27.60
N TYR A 139 13.96 -46.12 -27.38
CA TYR A 139 14.89 -46.98 -28.11
C TYR A 139 16.14 -47.36 -27.31
N GLY A 140 16.59 -48.61 -27.43
CA GLY A 140 17.77 -49.12 -26.72
C GLY A 140 18.94 -49.49 -27.66
N TYR A 141 20.15 -48.94 -27.41
CA TYR A 141 21.35 -49.23 -28.23
C TYR A 141 22.26 -50.34 -27.69
N ALA A 142 21.86 -51.04 -26.63
CA ALA A 142 22.52 -52.24 -26.10
C ALA A 142 24.04 -52.14 -25.87
N GLY A 143 24.51 -50.99 -25.37
CA GLY A 143 25.93 -50.74 -25.06
C GLY A 143 26.83 -50.49 -26.26
N GLU A 144 26.28 -50.37 -27.48
CA GLU A 144 27.08 -50.13 -28.68
C GLU A 144 27.78 -48.76 -28.69
N LEU A 145 27.19 -47.76 -28.03
CA LEU A 145 27.82 -46.45 -27.78
C LEU A 145 28.82 -46.45 -26.62
N GLY A 146 28.84 -47.51 -25.80
CA GLY A 146 29.66 -47.60 -24.58
C GLY A 146 29.21 -46.63 -23.50
N SER A 147 30.01 -46.52 -22.43
CA SER A 147 29.74 -45.60 -21.34
C SER A 147 30.09 -44.16 -21.70
N PHE A 148 29.21 -43.24 -21.33
CA PHE A 148 29.43 -41.81 -21.47
C PHE A 148 30.49 -41.33 -20.46
N GLY A 149 31.04 -40.15 -20.75
CA GLY A 149 32.08 -39.56 -19.91
C GLY A 149 31.46 -38.66 -18.85
N ASN A 150 31.66 -38.97 -17.57
CA ASN A 150 31.16 -38.15 -16.46
C ASN A 150 31.89 -36.81 -16.37
N SER A 151 33.02 -36.63 -17.08
CA SER A 151 33.71 -35.34 -17.21
C SER A 151 33.38 -34.60 -18.52
N GLY A 152 32.34 -35.03 -19.23
CA GLY A 152 31.94 -34.51 -20.54
C GLY A 152 32.21 -35.45 -21.72
N GLY A 153 31.58 -35.14 -22.86
CA GLY A 153 31.64 -35.95 -24.09
C GLY A 153 31.08 -35.23 -25.31
N TYR A 154 31.02 -35.97 -26.42
CA TYR A 154 30.49 -35.52 -27.71
C TYR A 154 29.44 -36.51 -28.20
N LEU A 155 28.28 -36.01 -28.62
CA LEU A 155 27.18 -36.78 -29.20
C LEU A 155 26.77 -36.18 -30.55
N ALA A 156 26.35 -37.01 -31.48
CA ALA A 156 25.80 -36.56 -32.76
C ALA A 156 24.79 -37.56 -33.34
N VAL A 157 23.89 -37.03 -34.18
CA VAL A 157 22.93 -37.81 -34.97
C VAL A 157 23.20 -37.58 -36.45
N ASP A 158 23.56 -38.64 -37.17
CA ASP A 158 23.95 -38.59 -38.59
C ASP A 158 22.92 -39.27 -39.50
N ALA A 159 22.62 -38.62 -40.61
CA ALA A 159 21.94 -39.19 -41.78
C ALA A 159 22.96 -39.48 -42.89
N GLY A 160 23.59 -40.66 -42.83
CA GLY A 160 24.61 -41.07 -43.80
C GLY A 160 25.93 -40.32 -43.62
N GLU A 161 26.23 -39.35 -44.49
CA GLU A 161 27.42 -38.48 -44.37
C GLU A 161 27.06 -37.06 -43.87
N THR A 162 25.79 -36.83 -43.50
CA THR A 162 25.29 -35.53 -43.05
C THR A 162 25.04 -35.58 -41.55
N VAL A 163 25.71 -34.70 -40.79
CA VAL A 163 25.38 -34.47 -39.38
C VAL A 163 24.06 -33.69 -39.34
N ILE A 164 23.05 -34.26 -38.69
CA ILE A 164 21.77 -33.59 -38.48
C ILE A 164 21.88 -32.63 -37.30
N ASP A 165 22.48 -33.08 -36.21
CA ASP A 165 22.80 -32.28 -35.03
C ASP A 165 23.94 -32.92 -34.23
N GLU A 166 24.69 -32.10 -33.49
CA GLU A 166 25.82 -32.51 -32.66
C GLU A 166 25.91 -31.63 -31.40
N ILE A 167 26.43 -32.17 -30.29
CA ILE A 167 26.65 -31.40 -29.06
C ILE A 167 27.95 -31.83 -28.37
N TYR A 168 28.52 -30.89 -27.62
CA TYR A 168 29.42 -31.19 -26.51
C TYR A 168 28.67 -30.98 -25.20
N TYR A 169 28.87 -31.87 -24.22
CA TYR A 169 28.36 -31.68 -22.87
C TYR A 169 29.53 -31.64 -21.85
N ALA A 170 29.38 -30.81 -20.81
CA ALA A 170 30.33 -30.67 -19.71
C ALA A 170 30.08 -31.71 -18.60
N GLU A 171 30.87 -31.69 -17.52
CA GLU A 171 30.70 -32.58 -16.35
C GLU A 171 29.32 -32.40 -15.69
N PRO A 172 28.42 -33.41 -15.76
CA PRO A 172 27.13 -33.37 -15.05
C PRO A 172 27.25 -33.73 -13.57
N THR A 173 26.37 -33.13 -12.75
CA THR A 173 26.15 -33.58 -11.36
C THR A 173 25.65 -35.03 -11.32
N GLU A 174 26.11 -35.80 -10.34
CA GLU A 174 25.64 -37.18 -10.13
C GLU A 174 24.12 -37.20 -9.89
N GLY A 175 23.41 -38.02 -10.67
CA GLY A 175 21.95 -38.13 -10.59
C GLY A 175 21.18 -37.03 -11.32
N ALA A 176 21.85 -36.12 -12.05
CA ALA A 176 21.20 -35.09 -12.86
C ALA A 176 21.56 -35.21 -14.35
N SER A 177 20.57 -35.01 -15.22
CA SER A 177 20.81 -34.85 -16.66
C SER A 177 21.30 -33.45 -17.00
N ARG A 178 22.07 -33.31 -18.08
CA ARG A 178 22.31 -32.03 -18.75
C ARG A 178 21.13 -31.74 -19.67
N ILE A 179 20.50 -30.61 -19.49
CA ILE A 179 19.38 -30.14 -20.31
C ILE A 179 19.78 -28.89 -21.09
N PHE A 180 19.33 -28.82 -22.34
CA PHE A 180 19.32 -27.57 -23.10
C PHE A 180 18.21 -26.66 -22.56
N ASP A 181 18.46 -25.35 -22.47
CA ASP A 181 17.54 -24.38 -21.87
C ASP A 181 16.11 -24.48 -22.42
N GLY A 182 15.16 -24.85 -21.56
CA GLY A 182 13.74 -24.96 -21.84
C GLY A 182 13.00 -23.64 -22.06
N SER A 183 13.66 -22.48 -21.97
CA SER A 183 13.06 -21.17 -22.28
C SER A 183 12.63 -21.03 -23.75
N GLN A 184 13.19 -21.86 -24.62
CA GLN A 184 12.91 -21.91 -26.04
C GLN A 184 12.78 -23.36 -26.53
N ALA A 185 12.13 -23.55 -27.68
CA ALA A 185 12.15 -24.85 -28.34
C ALA A 185 13.60 -25.25 -28.68
N PRO A 186 14.00 -26.53 -28.56
CA PRO A 186 15.35 -26.96 -28.89
C PRO A 186 15.79 -26.52 -30.30
N ASP A 187 16.97 -25.91 -30.39
CA ASP A 187 17.56 -25.39 -31.63
C ASP A 187 18.98 -25.95 -31.80
N ALA A 188 19.25 -26.53 -32.97
CA ALA A 188 20.50 -27.24 -33.33
C ALA A 188 21.75 -26.34 -33.49
N VAL A 189 21.62 -25.02 -33.34
CA VAL A 189 22.77 -24.10 -33.34
C VAL A 189 22.99 -23.53 -31.94
N ALA A 190 21.90 -23.27 -31.21
CA ALA A 190 21.98 -22.82 -29.83
C ALA A 190 22.48 -23.92 -28.89
N ASN A 191 22.10 -25.18 -29.14
CA ASN A 191 22.53 -26.32 -28.32
C ASN A 191 24.03 -26.66 -28.46
N ASP A 192 24.73 -26.12 -29.47
CA ASP A 192 26.20 -26.20 -29.58
C ASP A 192 26.93 -25.37 -28.50
N ASN A 193 26.25 -24.40 -27.89
CA ASN A 193 26.84 -23.54 -26.88
C ASN A 193 26.71 -24.16 -25.48
N LEU A 194 27.83 -24.58 -24.89
CA LEU A 194 27.87 -25.13 -23.53
C LEU A 194 27.22 -24.24 -22.46
N GLY A 195 27.19 -22.91 -22.65
CA GLY A 195 26.53 -21.97 -21.73
C GLY A 195 24.99 -22.01 -21.79
N SER A 196 24.41 -22.66 -22.79
CA SER A 196 22.96 -22.86 -22.94
C SER A 196 22.48 -24.18 -22.31
N TRP A 197 23.35 -24.86 -21.55
CA TRP A 197 23.04 -26.11 -20.87
C TRP A 197 23.23 -25.97 -19.36
N CYS A 198 22.31 -26.55 -18.60
CA CYS A 198 22.36 -26.65 -17.14
C CYS A 198 22.04 -28.07 -16.68
N ASP A 199 22.20 -28.35 -15.38
CA ASP A 199 21.70 -29.60 -14.81
C ASP A 199 20.18 -29.48 -14.59
N SER A 200 19.42 -30.54 -14.88
CA SER A 200 17.98 -30.55 -14.63
C SER A 200 17.68 -30.44 -13.14
N THR A 201 16.53 -29.82 -12.83
CA THR A 201 16.00 -29.69 -11.47
C THR A 201 14.66 -30.40 -11.31
N ALA A 202 14.02 -30.83 -12.40
CA ALA A 202 12.82 -31.62 -12.40
C ALA A 202 13.06 -33.00 -11.75
N VAL A 203 12.36 -33.25 -10.65
CA VAL A 203 12.37 -34.56 -9.99
C VAL A 203 11.62 -35.56 -10.85
N PHE A 204 12.36 -36.41 -11.58
CA PHE A 204 11.78 -37.50 -12.37
C PHE A 204 11.60 -38.78 -11.53
N ALA A 205 12.60 -39.13 -10.72
CA ALA A 205 12.54 -40.26 -9.79
C ALA A 205 13.37 -40.01 -8.52
N GLU A 206 13.26 -40.91 -7.54
CA GLU A 206 14.15 -40.93 -6.37
C GLU A 206 15.60 -41.07 -6.87
N ASP A 207 16.41 -40.03 -6.65
CA ASP A 207 17.79 -39.86 -7.13
C ASP A 207 17.98 -39.62 -8.63
N LEU A 208 16.97 -39.11 -9.34
CA LEU A 208 17.09 -38.68 -10.75
C LEU A 208 16.37 -37.35 -11.02
N LEU A 209 17.16 -36.34 -11.35
CA LEU A 209 16.69 -35.05 -11.87
C LEU A 209 16.81 -35.03 -13.40
N ALA A 210 15.67 -35.02 -14.10
CA ALA A 210 15.61 -35.10 -15.56
C ALA A 210 14.21 -34.78 -16.11
N THR A 211 14.12 -34.60 -17.43
CA THR A 211 12.88 -34.32 -18.17
C THR A 211 12.59 -35.27 -19.34
N PRO A 212 12.81 -36.60 -19.23
CA PRO A 212 12.70 -37.51 -20.36
C PRO A 212 11.29 -37.54 -20.97
N GLY A 213 11.22 -37.30 -22.27
CA GLY A 213 10.00 -37.26 -23.08
C GLY A 213 9.18 -35.98 -22.92
N ALA A 214 9.73 -34.93 -22.29
CA ALA A 214 9.03 -33.69 -21.97
C ALA A 214 9.91 -32.46 -22.32
N PRO A 215 9.32 -31.26 -22.43
CA PRO A 215 10.12 -30.04 -22.48
C PRO A 215 11.03 -29.91 -21.26
N ASN A 216 12.29 -29.54 -21.49
CA ASN A 216 13.29 -29.32 -20.47
C ASN A 216 12.92 -28.22 -19.47
N ASP A 217 13.52 -28.24 -18.29
CA ASP A 217 13.48 -27.10 -17.37
C ASP A 217 14.16 -25.87 -17.99
N VAL A 218 13.76 -24.69 -17.54
CA VAL A 218 14.42 -23.45 -17.94
C VAL A 218 15.77 -23.36 -17.23
N CYS A 219 16.84 -23.22 -18.01
CA CYS A 219 18.13 -22.85 -17.45
C CYS A 219 18.07 -21.36 -17.15
N GLY A 220 17.96 -20.97 -15.87
CA GLY A 220 18.08 -19.55 -15.50
C GLY A 220 19.28 -18.92 -16.21
N SER A 221 19.06 -17.81 -16.90
CA SER A 221 20.12 -17.13 -17.63
C SER A 221 20.71 -16.01 -16.77
N ALA A 222 21.89 -15.53 -17.13
CA ALA A 222 22.48 -14.37 -16.45
C ALA A 222 21.57 -13.13 -16.54
N ASP A 223 20.71 -13.05 -17.56
CA ASP A 223 19.84 -11.91 -17.85
C ASP A 223 18.38 -12.12 -17.41
N THR A 224 17.97 -13.37 -17.16
CA THR A 224 16.57 -13.71 -16.82
C THR A 224 16.50 -14.78 -15.73
N CYS A 225 15.66 -14.55 -14.73
CA CYS A 225 15.39 -15.50 -13.65
C CYS A 225 13.88 -15.77 -13.53
N LEU A 226 13.49 -16.76 -12.73
CA LEU A 226 12.09 -17.19 -12.59
C LEU A 226 11.43 -16.58 -11.35
N ILE A 227 10.21 -16.06 -11.51
CA ILE A 227 9.27 -15.79 -10.41
C ILE A 227 8.05 -16.65 -10.67
N ASP A 228 7.73 -17.56 -9.75
CA ASP A 228 6.64 -18.54 -9.89
C ASP A 228 6.69 -19.33 -11.22
N GLY A 229 7.90 -19.65 -11.68
CA GLY A 229 8.15 -20.36 -12.95
C GLY A 229 7.99 -19.50 -14.21
N ALA A 230 7.68 -18.21 -14.09
CA ALA A 230 7.66 -17.27 -15.20
C ALA A 230 8.99 -16.52 -15.31
N PRO A 231 9.62 -16.46 -16.51
CA PRO A 231 10.87 -15.72 -16.69
C PRO A 231 10.62 -14.20 -16.60
N VAL A 232 11.46 -13.52 -15.84
CA VAL A 232 11.55 -12.07 -15.71
C VAL A 232 12.99 -11.61 -15.88
N ASP A 233 13.18 -10.36 -16.29
CA ASP A 233 14.51 -9.77 -16.42
C ASP A 233 15.17 -9.61 -15.05
N VAL A 234 16.48 -9.90 -14.97
CA VAL A 234 17.27 -9.69 -13.75
C VAL A 234 17.45 -8.18 -13.50
N VAL A 235 16.98 -7.70 -12.34
CA VAL A 235 17.20 -6.32 -11.90
C VAL A 235 18.57 -6.24 -11.23
N ARG A 236 19.60 -5.80 -11.96
CA ARG A 236 20.98 -5.80 -11.45
C ARG A 236 21.24 -4.65 -10.46
N PRO A 237 22.06 -4.88 -9.42
CA PRO A 237 22.51 -3.81 -8.54
C PRO A 237 23.50 -2.87 -9.24
N ALA A 238 23.37 -1.57 -8.97
CA ALA A 238 24.34 -0.53 -9.27
C ALA A 238 25.21 -0.22 -8.02
N PRO A 239 26.36 0.47 -8.18
CA PRO A 239 27.16 0.90 -7.04
C PRO A 239 26.33 1.70 -6.03
N GLY A 240 26.37 1.29 -4.75
CA GLY A 240 25.57 1.83 -3.66
C GLY A 240 24.23 1.11 -3.39
N ASP A 241 23.76 0.24 -4.29
CA ASP A 241 22.51 -0.53 -4.09
C ASP A 241 22.68 -1.67 -3.09
N LEU A 242 23.89 -2.22 -2.97
CA LEU A 242 24.28 -3.23 -1.99
C LEU A 242 25.56 -2.77 -1.28
N VAL A 243 25.60 -2.89 0.04
CA VAL A 243 26.79 -2.58 0.85
C VAL A 243 27.05 -3.72 1.82
N ILE A 244 28.31 -4.17 1.90
CA ILE A 244 28.79 -5.17 2.85
C ILE A 244 28.91 -4.49 4.21
N THR A 245 28.12 -4.96 5.17
CA THR A 245 28.01 -4.35 6.50
C THR A 245 28.57 -5.23 7.61
N GLU A 246 28.54 -6.54 7.41
CA GLU A 246 29.02 -7.51 8.39
C GLU A 246 29.75 -8.68 7.71
N VAL A 247 30.83 -9.17 8.34
CA VAL A 247 31.56 -10.36 7.88
C VAL A 247 31.87 -11.29 9.06
N LEU A 248 31.67 -12.61 8.90
CA LEU A 248 32.15 -13.64 9.83
C LEU A 248 33.16 -14.59 9.16
N PRO A 249 34.46 -14.22 9.10
CA PRO A 249 35.50 -15.10 8.56
C PRO A 249 35.96 -16.26 9.45
N ASN A 250 35.65 -16.25 10.75
CA ASN A 250 36.26 -17.17 11.73
C ASN A 250 35.22 -17.66 12.75
N PRO A 251 34.20 -18.42 12.29
CA PRO A 251 33.14 -18.96 13.15
C PRO A 251 33.70 -19.90 14.24
N ASP A 252 33.10 -19.92 15.43
CA ASP A 252 33.39 -20.91 16.49
C ASP A 252 32.26 -21.96 16.60
N ALA A 253 31.01 -21.56 16.28
CA ALA A 253 29.84 -22.42 16.31
C ALA A 253 29.86 -23.50 15.21
N SER A 254 30.60 -23.27 14.12
CA SER A 254 30.72 -24.18 12.97
C SER A 254 32.12 -24.09 12.36
N PRO A 255 32.61 -25.12 11.63
CA PRO A 255 33.89 -25.06 10.94
C PRO A 255 33.89 -24.00 9.83
N ASP A 256 35.03 -23.37 9.55
CA ASP A 256 35.22 -22.38 8.48
C ASP A 256 34.71 -22.88 7.10
N GLU A 257 34.80 -24.18 6.81
CA GLU A 257 34.30 -24.73 5.55
C GLU A 257 32.78 -24.62 5.35
N THR A 258 32.01 -24.42 6.42
CA THR A 258 30.54 -24.32 6.37
C THR A 258 29.95 -23.14 7.14
N GLY A 259 30.70 -22.48 8.01
CA GLY A 259 30.19 -21.45 8.93
C GLY A 259 30.48 -20.00 8.54
N GLU A 260 31.25 -19.77 7.48
CA GLU A 260 31.58 -18.41 7.01
C GLU A 260 30.38 -17.75 6.30
N TRP A 261 30.19 -16.45 6.54
CA TRP A 261 29.16 -15.66 5.87
C TRP A 261 29.52 -14.17 5.86
N PHE A 262 28.85 -13.41 5.00
CA PHE A 262 28.82 -11.95 5.04
C PHE A 262 27.41 -11.44 4.82
N GLU A 263 27.14 -10.23 5.30
CA GLU A 263 25.85 -9.57 5.19
C GLU A 263 25.92 -8.41 4.21
N LEU A 264 24.79 -8.20 3.52
CA LEU A 264 24.54 -7.05 2.67
C LEU A 264 23.38 -6.23 3.24
N GLN A 265 23.61 -4.94 3.44
CA GLN A 265 22.56 -3.94 3.51
C GLN A 265 22.07 -3.63 2.09
N VAL A 266 20.76 -3.72 1.88
CA VAL A 266 20.10 -3.54 0.59
C VAL A 266 19.48 -2.15 0.51
N ASN A 267 19.94 -1.32 -0.41
CA ASN A 267 19.47 0.06 -0.59
C ASN A 267 18.49 0.22 -1.77
N ALA A 268 18.36 -0.79 -2.63
CA ALA A 268 17.43 -0.82 -3.76
C ALA A 268 16.86 -2.23 -3.98
N ASP A 269 15.64 -2.32 -4.54
CA ASP A 269 15.04 -3.59 -4.95
C ASP A 269 15.82 -4.18 -6.13
N VAL A 270 16.54 -5.27 -5.91
CA VAL A 270 17.43 -5.90 -6.90
C VAL A 270 17.35 -7.42 -6.84
N HIS A 271 17.87 -8.08 -7.88
CA HIS A 271 18.07 -9.52 -7.93
C HIS A 271 19.57 -9.82 -7.78
N LEU A 272 19.92 -10.79 -6.92
CA LEU A 272 21.31 -11.21 -6.72
C LEU A 272 21.79 -12.19 -7.81
N ASN A 273 20.94 -12.58 -8.77
CA ASN A 273 21.31 -13.47 -9.87
C ASN A 273 22.47 -12.87 -10.68
N GLY A 274 23.58 -13.60 -10.76
CA GLY A 274 24.79 -13.16 -11.44
C GLY A 274 25.62 -12.13 -10.66
N LEU A 275 25.36 -11.91 -9.37
CA LEU A 275 26.25 -11.13 -8.52
C LEU A 275 27.63 -11.81 -8.45
N GLU A 276 28.67 -11.05 -8.76
CA GLU A 276 30.08 -11.47 -8.71
C GLU A 276 30.59 -11.35 -7.28
N ILE A 277 31.34 -12.35 -6.82
CA ILE A 277 32.00 -12.35 -5.50
C ILE A 277 33.48 -12.67 -5.71
N GLY A 278 34.37 -11.89 -5.09
CA GLY A 278 35.81 -12.13 -5.16
C GLY A 278 36.57 -11.67 -3.93
N LYS A 279 37.82 -12.13 -3.79
CA LYS A 279 38.68 -11.80 -2.63
C LYS A 279 39.72 -10.73 -2.90
N SER A 280 39.95 -10.38 -4.16
CA SER A 280 41.03 -9.49 -4.59
C SER A 280 40.54 -8.67 -5.77
N LEU A 281 40.60 -7.34 -5.65
CA LEU A 281 40.18 -6.41 -6.72
C LEU A 281 41.07 -6.50 -7.98
N GLU A 282 42.20 -7.20 -7.91
CA GLU A 282 43.09 -7.41 -9.06
C GLU A 282 42.77 -8.69 -9.86
N ASP A 283 41.93 -9.56 -9.30
CA ASP A 283 41.56 -10.85 -9.88
C ASP A 283 40.12 -10.82 -10.46
N GLU A 284 39.81 -11.75 -11.37
CA GLU A 284 38.42 -11.96 -11.82
C GLU A 284 37.58 -12.50 -10.65
N ALA A 285 36.25 -12.40 -10.76
CA ALA A 285 35.33 -12.95 -9.76
C ALA A 285 35.67 -14.43 -9.48
N ASP A 286 35.77 -14.78 -8.20
CA ASP A 286 35.97 -16.17 -7.79
C ASP A 286 34.70 -17.00 -8.04
N GLU A 287 33.54 -16.35 -7.97
CA GLU A 287 32.22 -16.98 -8.11
C GLU A 287 31.13 -16.00 -8.58
N LEU A 288 30.05 -16.57 -9.10
CA LEU A 288 28.81 -15.88 -9.45
C LEU A 288 27.64 -16.57 -8.74
N ILE A 289 26.70 -15.80 -8.20
CA ILE A 289 25.45 -16.38 -7.67
C ILE A 289 24.60 -16.91 -8.84
N ALA A 290 24.58 -18.23 -9.02
CA ALA A 290 23.81 -18.91 -10.04
C ALA A 290 22.51 -19.46 -9.45
N SER A 291 21.37 -18.89 -9.86
CA SER A 291 20.04 -19.38 -9.48
C SER A 291 19.09 -19.28 -10.67
N ALA A 292 18.25 -20.31 -10.84
CA ALA A 292 17.17 -20.29 -11.82
C ALA A 292 16.03 -19.37 -11.37
N ASP A 293 15.65 -19.44 -10.10
CA ASP A 293 14.71 -18.52 -9.49
C ASP A 293 15.37 -17.17 -9.18
N CYS A 294 14.56 -16.11 -9.20
CA CYS A 294 15.04 -14.79 -8.83
C CYS A 294 15.38 -14.75 -7.34
N VAL A 295 16.63 -14.46 -7.02
CA VAL A 295 17.08 -14.15 -5.66
C VAL A 295 16.79 -12.67 -5.41
N ALA A 296 15.50 -12.35 -5.24
CA ALA A 296 15.03 -10.99 -5.07
C ALA A 296 15.26 -10.51 -3.62
N VAL A 297 15.86 -9.34 -3.48
CA VAL A 297 16.07 -8.67 -2.19
C VAL A 297 15.50 -7.25 -2.24
N SER A 298 14.95 -6.80 -1.12
CA SER A 298 14.20 -5.53 -1.06
C SER A 298 14.96 -4.43 -0.34
N ALA A 299 14.77 -3.19 -0.78
CA ALA A 299 15.36 -2.02 -0.14
C ALA A 299 14.98 -1.93 1.35
N GLY A 300 15.97 -1.62 2.19
CA GLY A 300 15.87 -1.56 3.65
C GLY A 300 16.08 -2.89 4.37
N SER A 301 16.26 -4.00 3.64
CA SER A 301 16.57 -5.30 4.24
C SER A 301 18.06 -5.52 4.47
N HIS A 302 18.39 -6.41 5.41
CA HIS A 302 19.72 -6.97 5.60
C HIS A 302 19.64 -8.45 5.27
N VAL A 303 20.55 -8.93 4.42
CA VAL A 303 20.50 -10.29 3.87
C VAL A 303 21.87 -10.94 3.93
N VAL A 304 21.91 -12.24 4.20
CA VAL A 304 23.15 -12.99 4.41
C VAL A 304 23.47 -13.88 3.21
N ILE A 305 24.74 -13.86 2.81
CA ILE A 305 25.33 -14.82 1.88
C ILE A 305 26.27 -15.73 2.69
N ALA A 306 25.98 -17.03 2.70
CA ALA A 306 26.64 -17.99 3.59
C ALA A 306 27.22 -19.19 2.85
N LYS A 307 28.09 -19.98 3.49
CA LYS A 307 28.64 -21.22 2.92
C LYS A 307 27.59 -22.32 2.72
N SER A 308 26.58 -22.39 3.58
CA SER A 308 25.48 -23.36 3.49
C SER A 308 24.13 -22.67 3.37
N ALA A 309 23.20 -23.26 2.62
CA ALA A 309 21.80 -22.85 2.62
C ALA A 309 21.08 -23.26 3.92
N LEU A 310 21.65 -24.19 4.69
CA LEU A 310 21.06 -24.69 5.93
C LEU A 310 21.56 -23.86 7.12
N ALA A 311 20.65 -23.10 7.74
CA ALA A 311 20.95 -22.27 8.91
C ALA A 311 21.68 -23.02 10.03
N GLU A 312 21.34 -24.29 10.28
CA GLU A 312 21.97 -25.11 11.33
C GLU A 312 23.46 -25.40 11.06
N GLU A 313 23.89 -25.41 9.80
CA GLU A 313 25.30 -25.62 9.41
C GLU A 313 26.14 -24.34 9.50
N ASN A 314 25.47 -23.19 9.59
CA ASN A 314 26.05 -21.85 9.74
C ASN A 314 25.99 -21.36 11.20
N GLY A 315 26.05 -22.25 12.19
CA GLY A 315 25.93 -21.84 13.59
C GLY A 315 24.53 -21.38 14.00
N ALA A 316 23.48 -21.92 13.38
CA ALA A 316 22.08 -21.60 13.64
C ALA A 316 21.71 -20.13 13.34
N LEU A 317 22.04 -19.66 12.13
CA LEU A 317 21.59 -18.36 11.61
C LEU A 317 20.06 -18.21 11.71
N PRO A 318 19.54 -16.98 11.83
CA PRO A 318 18.09 -16.75 11.85
C PRO A 318 17.39 -17.28 10.60
N GLU A 319 16.17 -17.81 10.78
CA GLU A 319 15.35 -18.33 9.69
C GLU A 319 15.07 -17.21 8.67
N GLY A 320 15.38 -17.47 7.40
CA GLY A 320 15.18 -16.50 6.31
C GLY A 320 16.30 -15.47 6.13
N ALA A 321 17.35 -15.46 6.98
CA ALA A 321 18.48 -14.54 6.80
C ALA A 321 19.34 -14.89 5.58
N VAL A 322 19.58 -16.18 5.34
CA VAL A 322 20.39 -16.66 4.20
C VAL A 322 19.57 -16.60 2.91
N VAL A 323 19.99 -15.76 1.96
CA VAL A 323 19.32 -15.60 0.65
C VAL A 323 20.06 -16.26 -0.50
N ALA A 324 21.37 -16.48 -0.34
CA ALA A 324 22.20 -17.16 -1.33
C ALA A 324 23.39 -17.85 -0.66
N THR A 325 24.01 -18.79 -1.38
CA THR A 325 25.22 -19.47 -0.94
C THR A 325 26.46 -18.96 -1.66
N MET A 326 27.62 -19.08 -1.01
CA MET A 326 28.93 -18.86 -1.60
C MET A 326 29.87 -20.06 -1.39
N GLY A 327 30.71 -20.35 -2.38
CA GLY A 327 31.92 -21.16 -2.30
C GLY A 327 33.19 -20.37 -1.94
N VAL A 328 33.16 -19.04 -1.98
CA VAL A 328 34.29 -18.16 -1.58
C VAL A 328 34.62 -18.30 -0.09
N SER A 329 35.88 -18.62 0.26
CA SER A 329 36.32 -18.69 1.69
C SER A 329 36.83 -17.36 2.25
N LEU A 330 36.34 -16.95 3.40
CA LEU A 330 36.78 -15.72 4.07
C LEU A 330 38.02 -16.02 4.92
N THR A 331 39.13 -15.30 4.73
CA THR A 331 40.36 -15.64 5.46
C THR A 331 40.36 -14.99 6.85
N ASN A 332 40.73 -15.74 7.90
CA ASN A 332 40.70 -15.29 9.31
C ASN A 332 41.79 -14.23 9.61
N SER A 333 42.72 -13.99 8.69
CA SER A 333 43.79 -12.98 8.74
C SER A 333 43.62 -11.92 7.65
N ASP A 334 44.60 -11.02 7.49
CA ASP A 334 44.67 -9.99 6.44
C ASP A 334 44.03 -10.46 5.11
N SER A 335 42.87 -9.92 4.76
CA SER A 335 42.09 -10.30 3.58
C SER A 335 41.12 -9.20 3.13
N SER A 336 40.42 -9.48 2.04
CA SER A 336 39.39 -8.61 1.47
C SER A 336 38.28 -9.43 0.84
N LEU A 337 37.13 -8.78 0.68
CA LEU A 337 35.95 -9.29 -0.02
C LEU A 337 35.44 -8.16 -0.91
N TRP A 338 35.00 -8.47 -2.12
CA TRP A 338 34.31 -7.53 -2.98
C TRP A 338 33.14 -8.19 -3.68
N ILE A 339 32.13 -7.38 -3.99
CA ILE A 339 30.97 -7.78 -4.79
C ILE A 339 30.86 -6.91 -6.05
N GLY A 340 30.43 -7.51 -7.14
CA GLY A 340 30.34 -6.86 -8.45
C GLY A 340 29.12 -7.27 -9.27
N SER A 341 28.87 -6.53 -10.35
CA SER A 341 27.85 -6.86 -11.34
C SER A 341 28.32 -6.45 -12.74
N GLU A 342 28.35 -7.40 -13.69
CA GLU A 342 28.84 -7.20 -15.06
C GLU A 342 30.24 -6.55 -15.13
N GLY A 343 31.13 -6.93 -14.22
CA GLY A 343 32.48 -6.37 -14.09
C GLY A 343 32.55 -4.94 -13.53
N ALA A 344 31.44 -4.37 -13.06
CA ALA A 344 31.45 -3.16 -12.25
C ALA A 344 31.56 -3.53 -10.75
N LEU A 345 32.46 -2.86 -10.04
CA LEU A 345 32.56 -2.98 -8.58
C LEU A 345 31.33 -2.32 -7.93
N ILE A 346 30.64 -3.08 -7.08
CA ILE A 346 29.50 -2.59 -6.30
C ILE A 346 29.97 -2.14 -4.92
N ASP A 347 30.75 -2.99 -4.24
CA ASP A 347 31.31 -2.70 -2.93
C ASP A 347 32.54 -3.57 -2.63
N ALA A 348 33.41 -3.12 -1.73
CA ALA A 348 34.58 -3.85 -1.26
C ALA A 348 34.88 -3.56 0.21
N VAL A 349 35.39 -4.56 0.92
CA VAL A 349 35.82 -4.42 2.32
C VAL A 349 37.14 -5.14 2.53
N SER A 350 37.89 -4.72 3.55
CA SER A 350 39.11 -5.39 3.97
C SER A 350 39.24 -5.43 5.48
N TRP A 351 39.95 -6.44 5.99
CA TRP A 351 40.22 -6.59 7.42
C TRP A 351 41.63 -7.14 7.65
N GLY A 352 42.23 -6.81 8.80
CA GLY A 352 43.54 -7.31 9.19
C GLY A 352 43.50 -8.66 9.94
N SER A 353 42.45 -8.87 10.74
CA SER A 353 42.24 -10.13 11.46
C SER A 353 40.79 -10.26 11.89
N SER A 354 40.26 -11.47 11.86
CA SER A 354 38.93 -11.78 12.37
C SER A 354 39.01 -12.37 13.78
N PRO A 355 38.20 -11.89 14.74
CA PRO A 355 38.03 -12.57 16.02
C PRO A 355 37.42 -13.96 15.82
N THR A 356 37.71 -14.90 16.72
CA THR A 356 37.09 -16.24 16.69
C THR A 356 35.72 -16.17 17.33
N GLY A 357 34.69 -16.60 16.59
CA GLY A 357 33.30 -16.63 17.05
C GLY A 357 32.66 -15.25 17.18
N ALA A 358 33.17 -14.24 16.48
CA ALA A 358 32.53 -12.93 16.40
C ALA A 358 32.72 -12.35 15.00
N SER A 359 31.67 -11.72 14.48
CA SER A 359 31.72 -10.99 13.23
C SER A 359 32.44 -9.64 13.41
N LEU A 360 32.90 -9.09 12.29
CA LEU A 360 33.27 -7.70 12.17
C LEU A 360 32.08 -6.96 11.55
N GLN A 361 31.72 -5.83 12.12
CA GLN A 361 30.60 -4.98 11.70
C GLN A 361 31.06 -3.55 11.42
N ILE A 362 30.37 -2.87 10.53
CA ILE A 362 30.54 -1.43 10.30
C ILE A 362 29.43 -0.66 11.03
N PRO A 363 29.71 0.48 11.66
CA PRO A 363 28.62 1.28 12.18
C PRO A 363 27.76 1.89 11.05
N ALA A 364 26.47 2.09 11.32
CA ALA A 364 25.45 2.43 10.32
C ALA A 364 25.69 3.73 9.52
N GLU A 365 26.42 4.70 10.06
CA GLU A 365 26.77 5.95 9.37
C GLU A 365 28.03 5.85 8.52
N HIS A 366 28.77 4.74 8.63
CA HIS A 366 29.85 4.35 7.73
C HIS A 366 29.42 3.25 6.74
N SER A 367 28.17 2.77 6.74
CA SER A 367 27.65 1.71 5.87
C SER A 367 27.34 2.15 4.43
N SER A 368 28.17 3.02 3.86
CA SER A 368 28.17 3.30 2.41
C SER A 368 29.30 2.52 1.73
N ALA A 369 29.17 2.25 0.43
CA ALA A 369 30.15 1.48 -0.34
C ALA A 369 31.56 2.07 -0.38
N GLU A 370 31.74 3.36 -0.09
CA GLU A 370 33.07 3.96 0.12
C GLU A 370 33.39 4.21 1.60
N GLY A 371 32.38 4.22 2.47
CA GLY A 371 32.53 4.50 3.90
C GLY A 371 33.03 3.28 4.69
N ASN A 372 32.67 2.08 4.24
CA ASN A 372 33.06 0.81 4.85
C ASN A 372 34.45 0.31 4.39
N ASP A 373 35.11 1.03 3.47
CA ASP A 373 36.44 0.70 2.93
C ASP A 373 37.58 0.82 3.98
N ASP A 374 37.41 1.61 5.05
CA ASP A 374 38.44 1.82 6.07
C ASP A 374 38.41 0.72 7.14
N PRO A 375 39.40 -0.20 7.17
CA PRO A 375 39.41 -1.31 8.13
C PRO A 375 39.56 -0.85 9.60
N GLU A 376 39.90 0.41 9.86
CA GLU A 376 39.97 0.96 11.23
C GLU A 376 38.58 1.30 11.81
N LEU A 377 37.53 1.36 10.98
CA LEU A 377 36.16 1.67 11.39
C LEU A 377 35.32 0.45 11.77
N TRP A 378 35.77 -0.75 11.37
CA TRP A 378 35.09 -2.00 11.69
C TRP A 378 35.33 -2.40 13.15
N CYS A 379 34.28 -2.85 13.84
CA CYS A 379 34.38 -3.34 15.21
C CYS A 379 33.91 -4.79 15.35
N GLU A 380 34.33 -5.44 16.44
CA GLU A 380 33.89 -6.79 16.79
C GLU A 380 32.49 -6.74 17.42
N SER A 381 31.57 -7.57 16.93
CA SER A 381 30.24 -7.67 17.54
C SER A 381 30.32 -8.32 18.93
N GLU A 382 29.56 -7.78 19.89
CA GLU A 382 29.51 -8.29 21.26
C GLU A 382 28.27 -9.13 21.55
N ASN A 383 27.24 -9.09 20.69
CA ASN A 383 25.96 -9.74 20.95
C ASN A 383 25.84 -11.06 20.20
N ALA A 384 25.48 -12.13 20.92
CA ALA A 384 25.16 -13.41 20.29
C ALA A 384 23.78 -13.35 19.62
N TRP A 385 23.64 -13.95 18.43
CA TRP A 385 22.33 -14.18 17.83
C TRP A 385 21.72 -15.48 18.35
N GLY A 386 20.47 -15.42 18.78
CA GLY A 386 19.73 -16.60 19.24
C GLY A 386 20.42 -17.35 20.39
N GLU A 387 20.62 -18.66 20.20
CA GLU A 387 21.30 -19.57 21.14
C GLU A 387 22.70 -19.98 20.63
N ALA A 388 23.21 -19.29 19.59
CA ALA A 388 24.52 -19.56 19.01
C ALA A 388 25.65 -19.16 19.96
N THR A 389 26.84 -19.74 19.77
CA THR A 389 28.05 -19.33 20.49
C THR A 389 28.76 -18.14 19.84
N ASP A 390 28.43 -17.85 18.59
CA ASP A 390 29.03 -16.77 17.82
C ASP A 390 28.27 -15.45 18.03
N ALA A 391 28.97 -14.31 17.91
CA ALA A 391 28.43 -12.96 18.04
C ALA A 391 28.32 -12.24 16.68
N GLY A 392 27.23 -11.52 16.47
CA GLY A 392 26.87 -10.83 15.23
C GLY A 392 25.37 -10.51 15.14
N THR A 393 24.97 -9.84 14.05
CA THR A 393 23.59 -9.40 13.79
C THR A 393 23.00 -9.91 12.47
N PRO A 394 23.17 -11.19 12.10
CA PRO A 394 22.76 -11.69 10.79
C PRO A 394 21.25 -11.49 10.52
N GLY A 395 20.94 -10.84 9.40
CA GLY A 395 19.60 -10.43 8.98
C GLY A 395 19.04 -9.20 9.70
N ALA A 396 19.86 -8.44 10.44
CA ALA A 396 19.46 -7.29 11.23
C ALA A 396 20.51 -6.16 11.17
N PRO A 397 20.14 -4.91 11.46
CA PRO A 397 21.11 -3.81 11.48
C PRO A 397 22.25 -4.06 12.48
N ASP A 398 23.46 -3.67 12.10
CA ASP A 398 24.68 -3.76 12.91
C ASP A 398 24.54 -3.07 14.28
N ASP A 399 25.20 -3.65 15.29
CA ASP A 399 25.22 -3.13 16.66
C ASP A 399 26.55 -2.48 17.05
N CYS A 400 27.43 -2.26 16.07
CA CYS A 400 28.72 -1.63 16.22
C CYS A 400 28.60 -0.20 16.78
N PRO A 401 29.05 0.08 18.02
CA PRO A 401 28.88 1.38 18.63
C PRO A 401 29.82 2.43 18.02
N GLN A 402 29.33 3.67 17.95
CA GLN A 402 30.13 4.81 17.53
C GLN A 402 31.37 5.01 18.42
N PRO A 403 32.59 5.14 17.85
CA PRO A 403 33.75 5.51 18.64
C PRO A 403 33.56 6.90 19.24
N PRO A 404 34.12 7.20 20.43
CA PRO A 404 34.00 8.53 21.02
C PRO A 404 34.78 9.58 20.20
N PRO A 405 34.22 10.79 20.00
CA PRO A 405 34.85 11.82 19.20
C PRO A 405 36.05 12.42 19.96
N PRO A 406 37.07 12.95 19.26
CA PRO A 406 38.14 13.70 19.90
C PRO A 406 37.63 14.89 20.74
N GLU A 407 38.39 15.28 21.77
CA GLU A 407 38.01 16.40 22.64
C GLU A 407 37.75 17.68 21.82
N GLY A 408 36.54 18.26 21.98
CA GLY A 408 36.09 19.43 21.23
C GLY A 408 35.41 19.14 19.89
N GLN A 409 35.19 17.86 19.57
CA GLN A 409 34.46 17.41 18.38
C GLN A 409 33.24 16.58 18.76
N CYS A 410 32.31 16.45 17.83
CA CYS A 410 31.11 15.64 17.91
C CYS A 410 30.75 15.11 16.51
N TYR A 411 29.88 14.10 16.44
CA TYR A 411 29.41 13.52 15.18
C TYR A 411 28.14 14.22 14.68
N GLU A 412 28.10 14.58 13.40
CA GLU A 412 26.90 15.04 12.70
C GLU A 412 26.71 14.21 11.43
N GLY A 413 25.70 13.33 11.43
CA GLY A 413 25.50 12.38 10.32
C GLY A 413 26.71 11.44 10.11
N GLY A 414 27.38 11.05 11.19
CA GLY A 414 28.56 10.18 11.15
C GLY A 414 29.90 10.85 10.87
N GLU A 415 29.89 12.10 10.44
CA GLU A 415 31.12 12.84 10.23
C GLU A 415 31.52 13.62 11.49
N LEU A 416 32.82 13.59 11.82
CA LEU A 416 33.38 14.41 12.88
C LEU A 416 33.43 15.88 12.48
N ARG A 417 32.89 16.76 13.33
CA ARG A 417 33.11 18.20 13.24
C ARG A 417 33.40 18.84 14.59
N ASP A 418 34.01 20.02 14.55
CA ASP A 418 34.25 20.82 15.75
C ASP A 418 32.91 21.25 16.37
N ILE A 419 32.81 21.13 17.70
CA ILE A 419 31.70 21.69 18.49
C ILE A 419 31.75 23.22 18.36
N GLN A 420 30.62 23.83 18.05
CA GLN A 420 30.42 25.28 17.97
C GLN A 420 29.52 25.73 19.12
N PRO A 421 30.05 26.01 20.33
CA PRO A 421 29.21 26.39 21.46
C PRO A 421 28.32 27.59 21.14
N VAL A 422 27.11 27.60 21.67
CA VAL A 422 26.22 28.77 21.57
C VAL A 422 26.95 30.00 22.14
N GLU A 423 27.02 31.06 21.33
CA GLU A 423 27.69 32.32 21.70
C GLU A 423 27.06 32.95 22.94
N ALA A 424 27.85 33.68 23.73
CA ALA A 424 27.37 34.29 24.97
C ALA A 424 26.20 35.28 24.73
N GLY A 425 25.15 35.16 25.54
CA GLY A 425 23.85 35.80 25.40
C GLY A 425 22.91 35.07 24.44
N GLY A 426 23.34 33.93 23.89
CA GLY A 426 22.62 33.10 22.93
C GLY A 426 21.64 32.13 23.58
N LEU A 427 21.67 31.95 24.90
CA LEU A 427 20.71 31.16 25.67
C LEU A 427 20.03 32.04 26.71
N LEU A 428 18.71 31.92 26.83
CA LEU A 428 17.91 32.60 27.86
C LEU A 428 17.11 31.57 28.63
N ILE A 429 17.08 31.68 29.95
CA ILE A 429 16.13 30.91 30.77
C ILE A 429 14.74 31.47 30.49
N ASN A 430 13.85 30.62 29.97
CA ASN A 430 12.52 30.99 29.52
C ASN A 430 11.44 30.61 30.55
N GLU A 431 11.51 29.40 31.09
CA GLU A 431 10.52 28.86 32.02
C GLU A 431 11.22 27.95 33.05
N LEU A 432 10.69 27.85 34.27
CA LEU A 432 11.14 26.86 35.26
C LEU A 432 9.96 26.36 36.11
N MET A 433 9.93 25.07 36.42
CA MET A 433 8.96 24.40 37.29
C MET A 433 9.66 23.82 38.53
N PRO A 434 9.80 24.58 39.64
CA PRO A 434 10.46 24.10 40.85
C PRO A 434 9.54 23.40 41.86
N ASN A 435 8.24 23.27 41.57
CA ASN A 435 7.24 22.78 42.52
C ASN A 435 6.06 22.11 41.78
N PRO A 436 6.32 21.02 41.03
CA PRO A 436 5.27 20.28 40.34
C PRO A 436 4.29 19.68 41.37
N ASP A 437 3.01 19.61 41.02
CA ASP A 437 1.96 19.01 41.86
C ASP A 437 1.31 17.76 41.23
N ALA A 438 1.53 17.56 39.93
CA ALA A 438 1.04 16.41 39.17
C ALA A 438 1.79 15.10 39.49
N VAL A 439 3.08 15.19 39.83
CA VAL A 439 3.97 14.07 40.16
C VAL A 439 4.88 14.40 41.35
N ASP A 440 5.71 13.45 41.77
CA ASP A 440 6.70 13.70 42.82
C ASP A 440 7.66 14.82 42.39
N ASP A 441 7.97 15.71 43.33
CA ASP A 441 8.81 16.91 43.15
C ASP A 441 10.16 16.60 42.47
N ALA A 442 10.76 15.45 42.79
CA ALA A 442 12.04 15.03 42.24
C ALA A 442 11.99 14.56 40.77
N ASP A 443 10.80 14.28 40.24
CA ASP A 443 10.58 13.70 38.91
C ASP A 443 10.00 14.73 37.94
N GLY A 444 9.17 15.67 38.42
CA GLY A 444 8.50 16.69 37.59
C GLY A 444 9.18 18.06 37.50
N GLU A 445 10.34 18.27 38.14
CA GLU A 445 11.08 19.52 38.02
C GLU A 445 11.70 19.66 36.62
N TYR A 446 11.50 20.81 35.98
CA TYR A 446 12.10 21.14 34.69
C TYR A 446 12.45 22.63 34.58
N PHE A 447 13.29 22.97 33.60
CA PHE A 447 13.43 24.33 33.10
C PHE A 447 13.56 24.33 31.58
N GLU A 448 13.22 25.45 30.97
CA GLU A 448 13.24 25.62 29.52
C GLU A 448 14.16 26.78 29.13
N LEU A 449 14.91 26.58 28.05
CA LEU A 449 15.78 27.59 27.47
C LEU A 449 15.24 28.05 26.12
N LEU A 450 15.20 29.37 25.90
CA LEU A 450 15.03 29.96 24.59
C LEU A 450 16.41 30.21 23.95
N VAL A 451 16.63 29.57 22.80
CA VAL A 451 17.83 29.75 22.00
C VAL A 451 17.69 31.02 21.15
N THR A 452 18.58 31.99 21.31
CA THR A 452 18.55 33.25 20.55
C THR A 452 19.68 33.36 19.52
N ALA A 453 20.66 32.47 19.58
CA ALA A 453 21.72 32.31 18.58
C ALA A 453 21.99 30.82 18.34
N ALA A 454 22.25 30.44 17.09
CA ALA A 454 22.58 29.06 16.75
C ALA A 454 23.94 28.64 17.32
N GLY A 455 24.08 27.34 17.59
CA GLY A 455 25.30 26.69 18.10
C GLY A 455 24.99 25.28 18.55
N ASP A 456 25.92 24.62 19.22
CA ASP A 456 25.78 23.28 19.76
C ASP A 456 25.68 23.34 21.29
N LEU A 457 24.78 22.55 21.88
CA LEU A 457 24.61 22.45 23.34
C LEU A 457 25.68 21.56 24.02
N ASN A 458 26.53 20.89 23.25
CA ASN A 458 27.61 20.04 23.77
C ASN A 458 28.48 20.83 24.77
N GLY A 459 28.51 20.35 26.02
CA GLY A 459 29.25 20.99 27.12
C GLY A 459 28.52 22.11 27.87
N LEU A 460 27.25 22.38 27.55
CA LEU A 460 26.39 23.27 28.33
C LEU A 460 26.24 22.73 29.76
N ARG A 461 26.30 23.62 30.75
CA ARG A 461 26.16 23.31 32.18
C ARG A 461 25.01 24.10 32.76
N ALA A 462 24.38 23.54 33.79
CA ALA A 462 23.45 24.25 34.65
C ALA A 462 23.89 24.14 36.12
N GLY A 463 23.37 25.02 36.97
CA GLY A 463 23.67 24.99 38.39
C GLY A 463 22.87 26.02 39.19
N LYS A 464 23.29 26.24 40.44
CA LYS A 464 22.64 27.13 41.42
C LYS A 464 23.67 27.84 42.29
N GLU A 465 23.22 28.73 43.16
CA GLU A 465 24.01 29.60 44.03
C GLU A 465 25.04 30.43 43.24
N GLY A 466 24.68 30.84 42.03
CA GLY A 466 25.54 31.58 41.11
C GLY A 466 26.70 30.78 40.50
N ALA A 467 26.70 29.44 40.57
CA ALA A 467 27.77 28.59 40.07
C ALA A 467 27.26 27.49 39.14
N LEU A 468 27.94 27.33 37.99
CA LEU A 468 27.75 26.20 37.07
C LEU A 468 28.24 24.90 37.71
N GLN A 469 27.53 23.80 37.46
CA GLN A 469 27.89 22.45 37.92
C GLN A 469 28.34 21.57 36.75
N ASP A 470 27.91 20.31 36.75
CA ASP A 470 28.29 19.33 35.72
C ASP A 470 27.55 19.60 34.39
N PRO A 471 28.10 19.12 33.25
CA PRO A 471 27.45 19.25 31.96
C PRO A 471 26.09 18.54 31.92
N LEU A 472 25.14 19.13 31.17
CA LEU A 472 23.79 18.60 30.99
C LEU A 472 23.74 17.37 30.09
N ILE A 473 24.66 17.25 29.11
CA ILE A 473 24.82 16.06 28.27
C ILE A 473 25.77 15.10 28.99
N ARG A 474 25.29 13.90 29.34
CA ARG A 474 26.04 12.91 30.11
C ARG A 474 26.21 11.59 29.35
N PRO A 475 27.25 10.79 29.67
CA PRO A 475 27.37 9.44 29.15
C PRO A 475 26.15 8.58 29.54
N GLY A 476 25.36 8.15 28.55
CA GLY A 476 24.12 7.38 28.72
C GLY A 476 22.82 8.11 28.36
N ASP A 477 22.88 9.40 28.01
CA ASP A 477 21.78 10.14 27.36
C ASP A 477 21.75 9.81 25.84
N VAL A 478 20.81 10.39 25.07
CA VAL A 478 20.80 10.36 23.59
C VAL A 478 22.22 10.58 23.06
N ASP A 479 22.67 9.77 22.09
CA ASP A 479 24.08 9.60 21.68
C ASP A 479 25.02 10.72 22.18
N PRO A 480 25.76 10.49 23.30
CA PRO A 480 26.56 11.55 23.94
C PRO A 480 27.71 12.04 23.06
N HIS A 481 27.94 11.38 21.93
CA HIS A 481 28.94 11.71 20.94
C HIS A 481 28.39 12.54 19.77
N ALA A 482 27.07 12.60 19.61
CA ALA A 482 26.43 13.40 18.58
C ALA A 482 26.54 14.91 18.87
N CYS A 483 26.63 15.70 17.82
CA CYS A 483 26.43 17.14 17.91
C CYS A 483 24.98 17.41 18.26
N VAL A 484 24.75 18.35 19.18
CA VAL A 484 23.40 18.79 19.59
C VAL A 484 23.19 20.21 19.07
N PRO A 485 23.00 20.39 17.75
CA PRO A 485 22.82 21.71 17.17
C PRO A 485 21.46 22.28 17.58
N VAL A 486 21.47 23.57 17.87
CA VAL A 486 20.26 24.36 18.10
C VAL A 486 20.24 25.57 17.19
N THR A 487 19.03 26.00 16.85
CA THR A 487 18.80 27.18 16.02
C THR A 487 18.07 28.28 16.80
N ALA A 488 18.27 29.53 16.39
CA ALA A 488 17.59 30.65 17.04
C ALA A 488 16.06 30.51 16.90
N GLY A 489 15.35 30.66 18.03
CA GLY A 489 13.91 30.43 18.16
C GLY A 489 13.53 29.08 18.75
N GLN A 490 14.48 28.15 18.89
CA GLN A 490 14.23 26.84 19.48
C GLN A 490 14.04 26.92 21.00
N LEU A 491 13.08 26.16 21.51
CA LEU A 491 12.88 25.90 22.94
C LEU A 491 13.52 24.57 23.32
N VAL A 492 14.39 24.60 24.33
CA VAL A 492 15.12 23.44 24.83
C VAL A 492 14.60 23.11 26.23
N LEU A 493 13.94 21.98 26.36
CA LEU A 493 13.37 21.48 27.60
C LEU A 493 14.41 20.62 28.35
N VAL A 494 14.72 21.02 29.57
CA VAL A 494 15.69 20.34 30.44
C VAL A 494 14.97 19.83 31.68
N ALA A 495 14.90 18.51 31.87
CA ALA A 495 14.09 17.89 32.94
C ALA A 495 14.91 16.97 33.86
N ARG A 496 14.31 16.58 34.99
CA ARG A 496 14.91 15.59 35.92
C ARG A 496 14.83 14.14 35.41
N GLU A 497 13.78 13.85 34.65
CA GLU A 497 13.40 12.52 34.19
C GLU A 497 12.89 12.61 32.74
N ALA A 498 13.36 11.69 31.88
CA ALA A 498 13.01 11.64 30.47
C ALA A 498 11.76 10.82 30.20
N ASP A 499 11.45 9.83 31.07
CA ASP A 499 10.25 9.02 30.92
C ASP A 499 8.99 9.87 31.18
N SER A 500 8.26 10.16 30.10
CA SER A 500 7.00 10.91 30.12
C SER A 500 5.96 10.32 31.10
N ALA A 501 5.98 9.01 31.34
CA ALA A 501 5.06 8.37 32.28
C ALA A 501 5.39 8.68 33.76
N VAL A 502 6.60 9.13 34.04
CA VAL A 502 7.11 9.41 35.39
C VAL A 502 7.18 10.91 35.66
N ASN A 503 7.56 11.71 34.65
CA ASN A 503 7.76 13.15 34.79
C ASN A 503 6.47 14.01 34.70
N GLY A 504 5.30 13.36 34.64
CA GLY A 504 4.01 14.06 34.57
C GLY A 504 3.55 14.38 33.15
N MET A 505 3.93 13.55 32.18
CA MET A 505 3.60 13.67 30.76
C MET A 505 4.20 14.93 30.10
N LEU A 506 5.42 15.30 30.48
CA LEU A 506 6.16 16.35 29.76
C LEU A 506 6.34 15.93 28.29
N PRO A 507 6.37 16.90 27.36
CA PRO A 507 6.76 16.64 25.98
C PRO A 507 8.22 16.19 25.91
N GLU A 508 8.69 15.83 24.72
CA GLU A 508 10.05 15.31 24.50
C GLU A 508 11.12 16.17 25.21
N VAL A 509 11.81 15.54 26.15
CA VAL A 509 12.86 16.16 26.97
C VAL A 509 14.16 16.15 26.18
N ASP A 510 14.77 17.33 25.97
CA ASP A 510 16.01 17.45 25.19
C ASP A 510 17.25 17.10 26.01
N LEU A 511 17.27 17.50 27.28
CA LEU A 511 18.43 17.37 28.17
C LEU A 511 18.00 17.00 29.59
N LEU A 512 18.90 16.39 30.36
CA LEU A 512 18.65 16.02 31.75
C LEU A 512 19.54 16.78 32.73
N PHE A 513 19.02 17.03 33.94
CA PHE A 513 19.79 17.58 35.07
C PHE A 513 19.53 16.79 36.37
N ASP A 514 20.48 16.82 37.31
CA ASP A 514 20.47 15.93 38.49
C ASP A 514 20.46 16.63 39.86
N PHE A 515 20.35 17.95 39.88
CA PHE A 515 20.12 18.72 41.11
C PHE A 515 18.63 19.09 41.24
N ALA A 516 18.17 19.42 42.45
CA ALA A 516 16.81 19.91 42.67
C ALA A 516 16.73 21.43 42.44
N LEU A 517 15.65 21.99 41.90
CA LEU A 517 15.51 23.45 41.75
C LEU A 517 15.19 24.13 43.08
N ASN A 518 14.49 23.47 44.00
CA ASN A 518 13.94 23.98 45.26
C ASN A 518 12.78 24.96 45.05
N ASN A 519 11.73 24.80 45.85
CA ASN A 519 10.44 25.51 45.73
C ASN A 519 10.48 26.94 46.31
N SER A 520 11.61 27.38 46.89
CA SER A 520 11.78 28.75 47.41
C SER A 520 13.23 29.15 47.63
N ASN A 521 13.51 30.45 47.59
CA ASN A 521 14.81 31.08 47.87
C ASN A 521 15.96 30.40 47.12
N SER A 522 15.82 30.27 45.80
CA SER A 522 16.75 29.56 44.94
C SER A 522 17.04 30.38 43.67
N ASP A 523 17.94 29.85 42.85
CA ASP A 523 18.35 30.39 41.57
C ASP A 523 18.73 29.26 40.61
N LEU A 524 18.65 29.54 39.32
CA LEU A 524 19.15 28.73 38.22
C LEU A 524 20.18 29.56 37.45
N VAL A 525 21.32 28.96 37.16
CA VAL A 525 22.34 29.52 36.26
C VAL A 525 22.66 28.54 35.15
N ILE A 526 22.87 29.04 33.94
CA ILE A 526 23.27 28.24 32.76
C ILE A 526 24.49 28.84 32.08
N GLY A 527 25.25 28.02 31.36
CA GLY A 527 26.38 28.46 30.55
C GLY A 527 27.46 27.38 30.34
N TYR A 528 28.54 27.73 29.63
CA TYR A 528 29.66 26.83 29.36
C TYR A 528 30.81 27.05 30.36
N GLU A 529 31.81 27.86 30.00
CA GLU A 529 32.94 28.21 30.88
C GLU A 529 32.62 29.36 31.86
N ALA A 530 31.55 30.10 31.59
CA ALA A 530 31.05 31.19 32.40
C ALA A 530 29.51 31.19 32.37
N VAL A 531 28.89 31.77 33.39
CA VAL A 531 27.43 31.96 33.44
C VAL A 531 27.01 32.85 32.27
N ASP A 532 26.09 32.33 31.48
CA ASP A 532 25.48 33.02 30.35
C ASP A 532 24.21 33.74 30.76
N ASP A 533 23.30 33.01 31.40
CA ASP A 533 22.07 33.56 31.98
C ASP A 533 21.81 33.00 33.39
N SER A 534 21.05 33.77 34.17
CA SER A 534 20.70 33.43 35.54
C SER A 534 19.35 34.01 35.94
N TYR A 535 18.56 33.22 36.65
CA TYR A 535 17.31 33.68 37.24
C TYR A 535 17.20 33.27 38.71
N ALA A 536 16.75 34.19 39.57
CA ALA A 536 16.61 33.98 41.01
C ALA A 536 15.19 34.28 41.47
N TYR A 537 14.61 33.41 42.29
CA TYR A 537 13.23 33.49 42.74
C TYR A 537 13.08 33.25 44.25
N SER A 538 12.11 33.92 44.86
CA SER A 538 11.87 33.81 46.32
C SER A 538 10.94 32.66 46.70
N SER A 539 10.03 32.26 45.81
CA SER A 539 9.01 31.23 46.02
C SER A 539 8.46 30.78 44.66
N SER A 540 8.01 29.54 44.55
CA SER A 540 7.16 29.04 43.45
C SER A 540 5.81 28.58 44.00
N GLU A 541 4.74 28.80 43.22
CA GLU A 541 3.42 28.22 43.50
C GLU A 541 3.38 26.74 43.08
N ALA A 542 2.60 25.91 43.79
CA ALA A 542 2.51 24.48 43.48
C ALA A 542 1.70 24.27 42.19
N GLY A 543 2.23 23.49 41.26
CA GLY A 543 1.61 23.23 39.95
C GLY A 543 1.75 24.36 38.93
N MET A 544 2.43 25.46 39.27
CA MET A 544 2.63 26.61 38.39
C MET A 544 4.12 26.75 38.04
N ALA A 545 4.40 27.06 36.77
CA ALA A 545 5.74 27.39 36.32
C ALA A 545 6.02 28.87 36.58
N ILE A 546 7.27 29.21 36.91
CA ILE A 546 7.74 30.59 36.86
C ILE A 546 8.16 30.84 35.40
N SER A 547 7.36 31.65 34.70
CA SER A 547 7.48 31.90 33.26
C SER A 547 7.94 33.33 32.99
N LEU A 548 8.80 33.50 31.99
CA LEU A 548 9.15 34.80 31.43
C LEU A 548 8.08 35.23 30.42
N ASP A 549 7.39 36.34 30.68
CA ASP A 549 6.38 36.88 29.76
C ASP A 549 7.01 37.25 28.41
N PRO A 550 6.52 36.70 27.28
CA PRO A 550 7.11 36.96 25.96
C PRO A 550 6.94 38.42 25.49
N ASN A 551 5.96 39.15 26.05
CA ASN A 551 5.63 40.52 25.69
C ASN A 551 6.27 41.56 26.61
N THR A 552 6.27 41.29 27.92
CA THR A 552 6.73 42.25 28.93
C THR A 552 8.15 41.99 29.41
N LEU A 553 8.67 40.77 29.20
CA LEU A 553 9.92 40.27 29.77
C LEU A 553 9.95 40.35 31.32
N GLU A 554 8.77 40.32 31.93
CA GLU A 554 8.61 40.20 33.39
C GLU A 554 8.34 38.73 33.74
N TRP A 555 8.80 38.30 34.91
CA TRP A 555 8.60 36.94 35.40
C TRP A 555 7.35 36.84 36.29
N CYS A 556 6.58 35.76 36.15
CA CYS A 556 5.42 35.47 36.99
C CYS A 556 5.16 33.97 37.12
N ASP A 557 4.32 33.59 38.08
CA ASP A 557 3.73 32.26 38.12
C ASP A 557 2.62 32.16 37.05
N ALA A 558 2.73 31.18 36.15
CA ALA A 558 1.80 30.91 35.05
C ALA A 558 1.58 29.40 34.88
N ALA A 559 0.58 29.02 34.07
CA ALA A 559 0.38 27.61 33.72
C ALA A 559 1.63 27.11 32.98
N PRO A 560 2.12 25.88 33.27
CA PRO A 560 3.31 25.33 32.62
C PRO A 560 3.10 25.15 31.12
N THR A 561 4.04 25.62 30.30
CA THR A 561 3.99 25.52 28.83
C THR A 561 5.30 24.92 28.27
N PRO A 562 5.71 23.72 28.70
CA PRO A 562 6.96 23.12 28.20
C PRO A 562 6.88 22.91 26.68
N LYS A 563 7.96 23.25 25.97
CA LYS A 563 8.08 23.25 24.50
C LYS A 563 7.08 24.17 23.78
N ALA A 564 6.43 25.07 24.50
CA ALA A 564 5.45 26.00 23.96
C ALA A 564 5.74 27.43 24.42
N VAL A 565 5.11 28.40 23.77
CA VAL A 565 5.33 29.80 24.15
C VAL A 565 4.70 30.07 25.52
N ASN A 566 5.51 30.59 26.45
CA ASN A 566 5.05 31.02 27.77
C ASN A 566 3.75 31.81 27.73
N ALA A 567 2.83 31.44 28.62
CA ALA A 567 1.66 32.26 28.89
C ALA A 567 2.09 33.66 29.36
N SER A 568 1.43 34.70 28.82
CA SER A 568 1.66 36.07 29.28
C SER A 568 1.28 36.21 30.75
N CYS A 569 2.01 37.04 31.49
CA CYS A 569 1.77 37.29 32.90
C CYS A 569 0.43 37.99 33.09
N GLY A 570 -0.59 37.22 33.50
CA GLY A 570 -1.96 37.69 33.66
C GLY A 570 -3.04 36.91 32.88
N GLY A 571 -2.69 35.77 32.28
CA GLY A 571 -3.57 35.04 31.36
C GLY A 571 -3.52 35.66 29.97
N SER A 572 -3.77 34.86 28.93
CA SER A 572 -3.67 35.30 27.53
C SER A 572 -4.45 36.61 27.33
N PRO A 573 -3.84 37.70 26.81
CA PRO A 573 -4.60 38.88 26.47
C PRO A 573 -5.62 38.49 25.41
N MET A 574 -6.92 38.64 25.70
CA MET A 574 -8.01 38.32 24.78
C MET A 574 -7.64 38.60 23.31
N GLY A 575 -7.61 37.55 22.50
CA GLY A 575 -7.48 37.65 21.04
C GLY A 575 -6.09 37.43 20.45
N GLN A 576 -5.20 36.66 21.08
CA GLN A 576 -4.00 36.09 20.43
C GLN A 576 -3.95 34.57 20.59
N CYS A 577 -3.51 33.90 19.52
CA CYS A 577 -3.36 32.44 19.44
C CYS A 577 -2.20 32.11 18.49
N LEU A 578 -1.66 30.90 18.62
CA LEU A 578 -0.61 30.38 17.75
C LEU A 578 -1.20 30.03 16.39
N ASP A 579 -0.70 30.66 15.33
CA ASP A 579 -1.05 30.30 13.96
C ASP A 579 -0.67 28.83 13.70
N PRO A 580 -1.61 27.94 13.33
CA PRO A 580 -1.35 26.51 13.20
C PRO A 580 -0.38 26.16 12.06
N GLN A 581 -0.16 27.07 11.11
CA GLN A 581 0.68 26.83 9.94
C GLN A 581 2.08 27.44 10.13
N LEU A 582 2.12 28.64 10.71
CA LEU A 582 3.36 29.40 10.91
C LEU A 582 3.99 29.14 12.27
N MET A 583 3.25 28.54 13.21
CA MET A 583 3.66 28.38 14.61
C MET A 583 4.15 29.70 15.20
N MET A 584 3.50 30.80 14.83
CA MET A 584 3.78 32.15 15.30
C MET A 584 2.53 32.71 15.96
N LEU A 585 2.71 33.40 17.10
CA LEU A 585 1.62 34.12 17.73
C LEU A 585 1.10 35.21 16.79
N ARG A 586 -0.19 35.15 16.49
CA ARG A 586 -0.92 36.22 15.79
C ARG A 586 -2.18 36.58 16.57
N ASN A 587 -2.75 37.72 16.23
CA ASN A 587 -4.07 38.05 16.73
C ASN A 587 -5.08 37.07 16.12
N ALA A 588 -5.99 36.56 16.97
CA ALA A 588 -7.20 35.90 16.51
C ALA A 588 -7.99 36.89 15.66
N VAL A 589 -8.47 36.42 14.51
CA VAL A 589 -9.36 37.12 13.60
C VAL A 589 -10.77 37.01 14.19
N PRO A 590 -11.34 38.08 14.76
CA PRO A 590 -12.68 38.01 15.32
C PRO A 590 -13.73 37.86 14.21
N PRO A 591 -14.85 37.16 14.44
CA PRO A 591 -15.97 37.17 13.50
C PRO A 591 -16.57 38.58 13.40
N GLU A 592 -17.00 38.96 12.21
CA GLU A 592 -17.84 40.13 11.98
C GLU A 592 -19.33 39.80 12.21
N MET A 593 -20.14 40.85 12.33
CA MET A 593 -21.58 40.68 12.49
C MET A 593 -22.18 40.09 11.21
N GLY A 594 -22.75 38.90 11.31
CA GLY A 594 -23.25 38.12 10.16
C GLY A 594 -22.40 36.88 9.82
N ASP A 595 -21.19 36.75 10.37
CA ASP A 595 -20.31 35.62 10.09
C ASP A 595 -20.71 34.34 10.84
N LEU A 596 -21.35 34.49 12.00
CA LEU A 596 -21.85 33.38 12.82
C LEU A 596 -23.34 33.18 12.54
N VAL A 597 -23.70 32.08 11.91
CA VAL A 597 -25.09 31.67 11.68
C VAL A 597 -25.32 30.31 12.33
N ILE A 598 -26.27 30.19 13.25
CA ILE A 598 -26.67 28.90 13.82
C ILE A 598 -27.37 28.10 12.72
N ASN A 599 -26.81 26.95 12.38
CA ASN A 599 -27.19 26.16 11.21
C ASN A 599 -27.93 24.87 11.58
N GLU A 600 -27.51 24.18 12.63
CA GLU A 600 -28.16 22.93 13.07
C GLU A 600 -28.05 22.75 14.58
N ILE A 601 -29.06 22.16 15.23
CA ILE A 601 -29.11 22.04 16.70
C ILE A 601 -29.67 20.67 17.11
N MET A 602 -28.96 19.91 17.93
CA MET A 602 -29.41 18.65 18.54
C MET A 602 -29.56 18.76 20.08
N PRO A 603 -30.72 19.21 20.59
CA PRO A 603 -30.99 19.28 22.04
C PRO A 603 -31.42 17.97 22.71
N ASN A 604 -31.80 16.93 21.95
CA ASN A 604 -32.50 15.77 22.49
C ASN A 604 -32.08 14.47 21.77
N PRO A 605 -30.79 14.09 21.85
CA PRO A 605 -30.27 12.86 21.23
C PRO A 605 -30.97 11.61 21.79
N ASP A 606 -31.15 10.57 20.96
CA ASP A 606 -31.69 9.26 21.38
C ASP A 606 -30.58 8.19 21.45
N ALA A 607 -29.56 8.34 20.60
CA ALA A 607 -28.45 7.41 20.50
C ALA A 607 -27.58 7.33 21.77
N VAL A 608 -27.38 8.48 22.43
CA VAL A 608 -26.67 8.62 23.71
C VAL A 608 -27.41 9.61 24.62
N THR A 609 -27.01 9.71 25.89
CA THR A 609 -27.65 10.65 26.81
C THR A 609 -27.34 12.10 26.44
N ASP A 610 -28.28 13.02 26.72
CA ASP A 610 -28.10 14.48 26.57
C ASP A 610 -26.78 15.02 27.15
N ALA A 611 -26.28 14.43 28.25
CA ALA A 611 -25.00 14.83 28.86
C ALA A 611 -23.79 14.70 27.92
N ASN A 612 -23.89 13.85 26.88
CA ASN A 612 -22.80 13.55 25.95
C ASN A 612 -23.17 13.82 24.49
N GLY A 613 -24.44 13.69 24.09
CA GLY A 613 -24.87 13.77 22.69
C GLY A 613 -25.47 15.10 22.24
N GLU A 614 -25.53 16.11 23.11
CA GLU A 614 -25.96 17.44 22.67
C GLU A 614 -24.86 18.09 21.81
N TRP A 615 -25.26 18.68 20.69
CA TRP A 615 -24.37 19.44 19.81
C TRP A 615 -25.15 20.50 19.04
N PHE A 616 -24.43 21.46 18.47
CA PHE A 616 -24.97 22.38 17.49
C PHE A 616 -23.89 22.73 16.48
N GLU A 617 -24.31 23.29 15.36
CA GLU A 617 -23.45 23.67 14.25
C GLU A 617 -23.63 25.14 13.88
N LEU A 618 -22.51 25.78 13.52
CA LEU A 618 -22.49 27.10 12.91
C LEU A 618 -22.14 26.98 11.43
N TYR A 619 -22.82 27.75 10.59
CA TYR A 619 -22.36 28.08 9.25
C TYR A 619 -21.54 29.38 9.31
N ALA A 620 -20.29 29.31 8.85
CA ALA A 620 -19.38 30.44 8.82
C ALA A 620 -19.57 31.27 7.55
N ALA A 621 -20.33 32.37 7.58
CA ALA A 621 -20.53 33.20 6.38
C ALA A 621 -19.28 34.00 5.97
N GLY A 622 -18.31 34.12 6.87
CA GLY A 622 -17.00 34.74 6.69
C GLY A 622 -15.91 33.92 7.38
N ALA A 623 -14.63 34.23 7.08
CA ALA A 623 -13.50 33.55 7.70
C ALA A 623 -13.09 34.25 9.02
N PHE A 624 -12.92 33.48 10.09
CA PHE A 624 -12.57 33.96 11.43
C PHE A 624 -11.86 32.86 12.22
N ASP A 625 -11.32 33.19 13.40
CA ASP A 625 -10.86 32.19 14.37
C ASP A 625 -11.92 31.98 15.45
N LEU A 626 -12.22 30.72 15.80
CA LEU A 626 -13.23 30.40 16.82
C LEU A 626 -12.84 30.93 18.22
N ASN A 627 -11.56 31.25 18.41
CA ASN A 627 -11.02 31.86 19.63
C ASN A 627 -11.76 33.17 19.96
N GLY A 628 -12.34 33.24 21.17
CA GLY A 628 -13.08 34.41 21.63
C GLY A 628 -14.58 34.38 21.31
N VAL A 629 -15.06 33.43 20.50
CA VAL A 629 -16.50 33.20 20.30
C VAL A 629 -17.12 32.74 21.60
N GLN A 630 -18.30 33.25 21.91
CA GLN A 630 -19.06 32.94 23.11
C GLN A 630 -20.37 32.28 22.72
N ILE A 631 -20.75 31.26 23.47
CA ILE A 631 -22.02 30.56 23.34
C ILE A 631 -22.91 30.91 24.53
N GLY A 632 -24.21 30.68 24.45
CA GLY A 632 -25.11 31.18 25.47
C GLY A 632 -26.53 30.69 25.33
N LYS A 633 -27.34 31.12 26.30
CA LYS A 633 -28.76 30.79 26.38
C LYS A 633 -29.51 31.85 27.18
N GLY A 634 -30.72 32.17 26.74
CA GLY A 634 -31.60 33.11 27.42
C GLY A 634 -31.08 34.55 27.41
N GLY A 635 -30.29 34.92 26.39
CA GLY A 635 -29.66 36.23 26.24
C GLY A 635 -28.40 36.42 27.07
N GLN A 636 -27.81 35.34 27.60
CA GLN A 636 -26.61 35.38 28.41
C GLN A 636 -25.52 34.52 27.77
N LEU A 637 -24.45 35.17 27.33
CA LEU A 637 -23.24 34.54 26.81
C LEU A 637 -22.34 34.03 27.95
N THR A 638 -21.65 32.93 27.71
CA THR A 638 -20.65 32.32 28.61
C THR A 638 -19.30 33.00 28.48
N GLU A 639 -18.30 32.48 29.19
CA GLU A 639 -16.89 32.79 28.91
C GLU A 639 -16.53 32.41 27.45
N PRO A 640 -15.57 33.12 26.83
CA PRO A 640 -15.13 32.84 25.47
C PRO A 640 -14.50 31.46 25.33
N ILE A 641 -14.61 30.90 24.13
CA ILE A 641 -13.84 29.73 23.73
C ILE A 641 -12.36 30.14 23.68
N GLU A 642 -11.53 29.46 24.45
CA GLU A 642 -10.08 29.67 24.50
C GLU A 642 -9.37 28.45 23.91
N SER A 643 -8.40 28.72 23.04
CA SER A 643 -7.49 27.72 22.48
C SER A 643 -6.11 28.36 22.30
N GLU A 644 -5.06 27.59 22.57
CA GLU A 644 -3.67 28.05 22.47
C GLU A 644 -3.26 28.22 21.01
N THR A 645 -3.72 27.33 20.13
CA THR A 645 -3.67 27.45 18.67
C THR A 645 -4.94 28.10 18.13
N CYS A 646 -4.80 28.88 17.06
CA CYS A 646 -5.94 29.47 16.39
C CYS A 646 -6.78 28.36 15.74
N ILE A 647 -8.06 28.29 16.09
CA ILE A 647 -9.02 27.41 15.42
C ILE A 647 -9.52 28.17 14.19
N GLU A 648 -8.76 28.06 13.10
CA GLU A 648 -9.02 28.78 11.85
C GLU A 648 -10.26 28.21 11.15
N ILE A 649 -11.27 29.06 10.96
CA ILE A 649 -12.51 28.72 10.25
C ILE A 649 -12.54 29.47 8.93
N GLU A 650 -12.62 28.71 7.84
CA GLU A 650 -12.77 29.27 6.49
C GLU A 650 -14.23 29.69 6.22
N ALA A 651 -14.41 30.66 5.33
CA ALA A 651 -15.75 31.06 4.89
C ALA A 651 -16.43 29.90 4.15
N GLY A 652 -17.68 29.62 4.52
CA GLY A 652 -18.51 28.51 4.04
C GLY A 652 -18.36 27.21 4.85
N ALA A 653 -17.55 27.19 5.90
CA ALA A 653 -17.36 26.01 6.73
C ALA A 653 -18.55 25.74 7.68
N HIS A 654 -18.75 24.46 8.00
CA HIS A 654 -19.71 23.94 8.97
C HIS A 654 -18.98 23.55 10.26
N VAL A 655 -19.20 24.32 11.32
CA VAL A 655 -18.42 24.27 12.57
C VAL A 655 -19.25 23.60 13.66
N VAL A 656 -18.89 22.37 14.02
CA VAL A 656 -19.60 21.56 15.03
C VAL A 656 -19.04 21.80 16.43
N LEU A 657 -19.92 22.11 17.38
CA LEU A 657 -19.62 22.20 18.81
C LEU A 657 -20.47 21.19 19.59
N ALA A 658 -19.84 20.40 20.47
CA ALA A 658 -20.49 19.26 21.12
C ALA A 658 -20.11 19.11 22.60
N LYS A 659 -20.85 18.31 23.38
CA LYS A 659 -20.52 18.01 24.79
C LYS A 659 -19.27 17.15 24.97
N SER A 660 -18.88 16.40 23.94
CA SER A 660 -17.67 15.58 23.91
C SER A 660 -17.16 15.47 22.48
N ASP A 661 -15.83 15.47 22.35
CA ASP A 661 -15.09 15.23 21.11
C ASP A 661 -14.78 13.75 20.87
N ASP A 662 -15.08 12.85 21.83
CA ASP A 662 -14.90 11.40 21.68
C ASP A 662 -16.09 10.79 20.92
N PRO A 663 -15.90 10.30 19.67
CA PRO A 663 -16.95 9.70 18.86
C PRO A 663 -17.63 8.49 19.51
N GLY A 664 -16.92 7.80 20.43
CA GLY A 664 -17.46 6.67 21.18
C GLY A 664 -18.50 7.05 22.23
N THR A 665 -18.55 8.32 22.63
CA THR A 665 -19.47 8.80 23.68
C THR A 665 -20.45 9.86 23.23
N ASN A 666 -20.15 10.59 22.15
CA ASN A 666 -20.96 11.70 21.64
C ASN A 666 -22.01 11.31 20.58
N GLY A 667 -22.19 10.02 20.32
CA GLY A 667 -23.13 9.51 19.32
C GLY A 667 -22.53 9.28 17.93
N GLY A 668 -21.21 9.42 17.77
CA GLY A 668 -20.51 9.20 16.51
C GLY A 668 -20.42 10.45 15.64
N LEU A 669 -20.30 11.63 16.27
CA LEU A 669 -20.06 12.87 15.54
C LEU A 669 -18.71 12.84 14.79
N PRO A 670 -18.60 13.54 13.66
CA PRO A 670 -17.35 13.74 12.95
C PRO A 670 -16.47 14.76 13.71
N VAL A 671 -15.76 15.63 12.98
CA VAL A 671 -14.82 16.59 13.59
C VAL A 671 -15.57 17.60 14.48
N VAL A 672 -15.33 17.52 15.80
CA VAL A 672 -15.79 18.50 16.79
C VAL A 672 -14.74 19.60 16.92
N HIS A 673 -15.12 20.85 16.60
CA HIS A 673 -14.21 21.99 16.57
C HIS A 673 -13.99 22.62 17.95
N ALA A 674 -14.98 22.50 18.85
CA ALA A 674 -14.84 22.89 20.24
C ALA A 674 -15.81 22.10 21.14
N VAL A 675 -15.37 21.78 22.34
CA VAL A 675 -16.21 21.17 23.37
C VAL A 675 -16.98 22.26 24.12
N MET A 676 -18.29 22.06 24.32
CA MET A 676 -19.15 22.99 25.04
C MET A 676 -19.58 22.46 26.41
N GLU A 677 -19.50 23.33 27.41
CA GLU A 677 -20.06 23.07 28.75
C GLU A 677 -21.55 23.39 28.82
N LEU A 678 -22.06 24.21 27.90
CA LEU A 678 -23.48 24.55 27.81
C LEU A 678 -24.31 23.27 27.64
N SER A 679 -25.43 23.17 28.37
CA SER A 679 -26.44 22.15 28.09
C SER A 679 -27.61 22.78 27.37
N LEU A 680 -28.02 22.12 26.30
CA LEU A 680 -29.21 22.50 25.56
C LEU A 680 -30.44 22.07 26.39
N SER A 681 -31.63 22.47 25.99
CA SER A 681 -32.83 21.98 26.66
C SER A 681 -33.84 21.58 25.62
N ASN A 682 -34.52 20.48 25.88
CA ASN A 682 -35.37 19.81 24.91
C ASN A 682 -36.68 20.60 24.68
N SER A 683 -36.88 21.74 25.37
CA SER A 683 -38.01 22.64 25.17
C SER A 683 -37.77 24.04 25.78
N ASN A 684 -38.49 25.04 25.25
CA ASN A 684 -38.64 26.40 25.79
C ASN A 684 -37.31 27.10 26.12
N THR A 685 -36.40 27.20 25.15
CA THR A 685 -35.08 27.81 25.34
C THR A 685 -34.58 28.52 24.09
N SER A 686 -33.48 29.25 24.20
CA SER A 686 -32.63 29.68 23.09
C SER A 686 -31.24 29.03 23.12
N LEU A 687 -30.58 29.06 21.98
CA LEU A 687 -29.14 29.04 21.80
C LEU A 687 -28.71 30.41 21.29
N ASP A 688 -27.73 31.02 21.95
CA ASP A 688 -27.20 32.33 21.56
C ASP A 688 -25.71 32.17 21.22
N VAL A 689 -25.24 32.79 20.14
CA VAL A 689 -23.81 32.87 19.81
C VAL A 689 -23.39 34.31 19.59
N GLY A 690 -22.16 34.64 19.98
CA GLY A 690 -21.70 36.02 19.97
C GLY A 690 -20.21 36.21 20.19
N TYR A 691 -19.79 37.46 20.20
CA TYR A 691 -18.40 37.85 20.39
C TYR A 691 -18.31 39.16 21.18
N GLY A 692 -17.37 39.24 22.14
CA GLY A 692 -17.17 40.44 22.95
C GLY A 692 -18.38 40.88 23.77
N GLY A 693 -19.21 39.92 24.20
CA GLY A 693 -20.44 40.13 24.96
C GLY A 693 -21.64 40.59 24.13
N VAL A 694 -21.53 40.59 22.80
CA VAL A 694 -22.60 40.95 21.87
C VAL A 694 -23.09 39.69 21.17
N ILE A 695 -24.40 39.42 21.22
CA ILE A 695 -25.05 38.32 20.52
C ILE A 695 -25.12 38.65 19.03
N TYR A 696 -24.64 37.73 18.19
CA TYR A 696 -24.62 37.86 16.73
C TYR A 696 -25.75 37.06 16.08
N ASP A 697 -26.08 35.89 16.63
CA ASP A 697 -27.24 35.07 16.26
C ASP A 697 -27.86 34.46 17.53
N SER A 698 -29.18 34.28 17.53
CA SER A 698 -29.96 33.65 18.59
C SER A 698 -31.14 32.89 18.01
N VAL A 699 -31.21 31.59 18.26
CA VAL A 699 -32.30 30.72 17.81
C VAL A 699 -33.08 30.20 19.01
N MET A 700 -34.41 30.30 18.96
CA MET A 700 -35.33 29.79 19.98
C MET A 700 -36.13 28.59 19.48
N TRP A 701 -36.45 27.66 20.38
CA TRP A 701 -37.38 26.56 20.10
C TRP A 701 -38.31 26.26 21.27
N SER A 702 -39.55 25.86 20.96
CA SER A 702 -40.54 25.47 21.95
C SER A 702 -40.43 23.99 22.33
N SER A 703 -40.00 23.11 21.42
CA SER A 703 -39.74 21.70 21.67
C SER A 703 -38.76 21.10 20.67
N SER A 704 -37.96 20.13 21.11
CA SER A 704 -37.04 19.36 20.25
C SER A 704 -37.54 17.94 20.04
N PRO A 705 -37.53 17.41 18.80
CA PRO A 705 -37.81 16.00 18.54
C PRO A 705 -36.73 15.12 19.19
N THR A 706 -37.10 13.91 19.63
CA THR A 706 -36.13 12.92 20.15
C THR A 706 -35.39 12.30 18.98
N GLY A 707 -34.06 12.31 19.04
CA GLY A 707 -33.16 11.73 18.05
C GLY A 707 -33.11 12.47 16.71
N ALA A 708 -33.56 13.72 16.62
CA ALA A 708 -33.45 14.51 15.40
C ALA A 708 -33.05 15.95 15.72
N ALA A 709 -32.10 16.49 14.95
CA ALA A 709 -31.71 17.89 15.04
C ALA A 709 -32.77 18.81 14.40
N HIS A 710 -32.74 20.09 14.78
CA HIS A 710 -33.34 21.17 14.00
C HIS A 710 -32.32 21.62 12.96
N SER A 711 -32.61 21.42 11.68
CA SER A 711 -31.77 21.85 10.56
C SER A 711 -32.35 23.14 9.96
N LEU A 712 -31.50 24.13 9.70
CA LEU A 712 -31.84 25.35 8.97
C LEU A 712 -31.84 25.08 7.46
N ASP A 713 -32.81 25.62 6.74
CA ASP A 713 -32.80 25.67 5.28
C ASP A 713 -31.55 26.41 4.79
N PRO A 714 -30.70 25.80 3.93
CA PRO A 714 -29.54 26.48 3.34
C PRO A 714 -29.88 27.80 2.62
N GLY A 715 -31.13 27.99 2.18
CA GLY A 715 -31.63 29.24 1.60
C GLY A 715 -31.89 30.37 2.61
N SER A 716 -31.82 30.10 3.92
CA SER A 716 -32.28 30.97 5.01
C SER A 716 -31.17 31.37 6.01
N GLN A 717 -29.92 31.49 5.56
CA GLN A 717 -28.73 31.80 6.37
C GLN A 717 -28.61 33.28 6.84
N ASP A 718 -29.72 34.01 6.96
CA ASP A 718 -29.70 35.36 7.55
C ASP A 718 -29.91 35.24 9.09
N PRO A 719 -28.91 35.57 9.93
CA PRO A 719 -28.93 35.34 11.37
C PRO A 719 -29.94 36.24 12.14
N ALA A 720 -30.68 37.10 11.45
CA ALA A 720 -31.79 37.87 12.04
C ALA A 720 -33.17 37.40 11.54
N LEU A 721 -33.21 36.45 10.60
CA LEU A 721 -34.43 35.88 10.04
C LEU A 721 -34.62 34.40 10.42
N ASN A 722 -33.62 33.76 11.02
CA ASN A 722 -33.63 32.35 11.45
C ASN A 722 -33.91 32.17 12.97
N ASP A 723 -34.29 33.21 13.72
CA ASP A 723 -34.38 33.18 15.19
C ASP A 723 -35.43 32.21 15.82
N ASP A 724 -36.32 31.59 15.03
CA ASP A 724 -37.36 30.67 15.52
C ASP A 724 -37.29 29.31 14.80
N ALA A 725 -36.83 28.29 15.52
CA ALA A 725 -36.64 26.94 14.99
C ALA A 725 -37.93 26.13 14.82
N ASP A 726 -39.07 26.67 15.26
CA ASP A 726 -40.40 26.10 15.00
C ASP A 726 -41.09 26.72 13.75
N ASP A 727 -40.47 27.73 13.12
CA ASP A 727 -40.97 28.42 11.93
C ASP A 727 -40.43 27.81 10.61
N LEU A 728 -40.93 28.29 9.48
CA LEU A 728 -40.70 27.74 8.14
C LEU A 728 -39.24 27.64 7.63
N PRO A 729 -38.23 28.42 8.10
CA PRO A 729 -36.86 28.18 7.64
C PRO A 729 -36.20 26.99 8.34
N TRP A 730 -36.83 26.36 9.35
CA TRP A 730 -36.27 25.21 10.06
C TRP A 730 -37.11 23.96 9.90
N CYS A 731 -36.45 22.80 9.95
CA CYS A 731 -37.08 21.49 9.80
C CYS A 731 -36.37 20.44 10.66
N PRO A 732 -37.04 19.33 11.01
CA PRO A 732 -36.35 18.18 11.59
C PRO A 732 -35.37 17.58 10.58
N ALA A 733 -34.16 17.28 11.04
CA ALA A 733 -33.18 16.52 10.28
C ALA A 733 -33.72 15.14 9.89
N VAL A 734 -33.29 14.65 8.73
CA VAL A 734 -33.74 13.36 8.16
C VAL A 734 -32.60 12.40 7.85
N ASP A 735 -31.39 12.90 7.73
CA ASP A 735 -30.21 12.09 7.41
C ASP A 735 -29.63 11.48 8.68
N VAL A 736 -29.30 10.19 8.65
CA VAL A 736 -28.65 9.50 9.78
C VAL A 736 -27.17 9.88 9.81
N TYR A 737 -26.64 10.22 11.00
CA TYR A 737 -25.21 10.39 11.21
C TYR A 737 -24.65 9.39 12.23
N GLY A 738 -23.35 9.13 12.14
CA GLY A 738 -22.68 8.15 13.00
C GLY A 738 -23.13 6.70 12.75
N MET A 739 -22.91 5.82 13.73
CA MET A 739 -23.31 4.39 13.66
C MET A 739 -24.65 4.10 14.38
N LEU A 740 -25.47 5.12 14.65
CA LEU A 740 -26.62 5.05 15.57
C LEU A 740 -27.91 5.59 14.90
N ILE A 741 -28.96 5.83 15.70
CA ILE A 741 -30.33 6.15 15.24
C ILE A 741 -30.61 7.66 15.10
N ASP A 742 -29.69 8.54 15.52
CA ASP A 742 -29.92 9.99 15.52
C ASP A 742 -29.80 10.60 14.12
N LEU A 743 -30.60 11.65 13.86
CA LEU A 743 -30.71 12.34 12.58
C LEU A 743 -30.13 13.76 12.62
N GLY A 744 -29.33 14.13 11.62
CA GLY A 744 -28.56 15.38 11.51
C GLY A 744 -27.50 15.29 10.41
N THR A 745 -26.90 16.43 10.05
CA THR A 745 -25.80 16.53 9.09
C THR A 745 -24.57 17.23 9.68
N PRO A 746 -24.04 16.79 10.83
CA PRO A 746 -22.91 17.47 11.47
C PRO A 746 -21.69 17.50 10.55
N GLY A 747 -21.13 18.69 10.34
CA GLY A 747 -19.97 18.94 9.48
C GLY A 747 -20.28 19.02 7.99
N GLU A 748 -21.54 18.83 7.58
CA GLU A 748 -21.97 18.81 6.19
C GLU A 748 -23.14 19.80 5.96
N PRO A 749 -23.40 20.26 4.73
CA PRO A 749 -24.52 21.13 4.45
C PRO A 749 -25.87 20.46 4.75
N ASN A 750 -26.73 21.16 5.50
CA ASN A 750 -28.10 20.71 5.74
C ASN A 750 -28.84 20.44 4.40
N PRO A 751 -29.72 19.42 4.35
CA PRO A 751 -30.69 19.34 3.27
C PRO A 751 -31.65 20.53 3.32
N MET A 752 -32.22 20.90 2.18
CA MET A 752 -33.23 21.97 2.13
C MET A 752 -34.46 21.62 2.96
N CYS A 753 -34.87 22.53 3.84
CA CYS A 753 -36.12 22.38 4.56
C CYS A 753 -37.29 22.44 3.61
N GLY A 754 -37.99 21.32 3.48
CA GLY A 754 -39.15 21.23 2.58
C GLY A 754 -39.22 19.98 1.71
N MET A 755 -38.35 18.98 1.88
CA MET A 755 -38.54 17.66 1.24
C MET A 755 -39.20 16.62 2.16
N GLY A 756 -39.37 16.91 3.46
CA GLY A 756 -40.25 16.16 4.38
C GLY A 756 -41.61 16.81 4.66
N GLY A 757 -41.99 17.85 3.90
CA GLY A 757 -43.18 18.66 4.18
C GLY A 757 -43.28 20.01 3.48
N GLY A 758 -42.90 20.10 2.20
CA GLY A 758 -43.28 21.17 1.27
C GLY A 758 -42.28 22.32 1.09
N GLY A 759 -41.61 22.38 -0.07
CA GLY A 759 -41.33 23.67 -0.71
C GLY A 759 -39.96 23.99 -1.34
N MET A 760 -39.24 23.06 -2.00
CA MET A 760 -38.72 23.47 -3.34
C MET A 760 -39.95 23.76 -4.20
N MET A 761 -39.90 24.66 -5.20
CA MET A 761 -41.03 24.67 -6.16
C MET A 761 -41.19 23.21 -6.63
N ASP A 762 -42.38 22.63 -6.41
CA ASP A 762 -42.76 21.22 -6.54
C ASP A 762 -42.50 20.63 -7.95
N ASP A 763 -41.46 21.05 -8.67
CA ASP A 763 -41.22 20.87 -10.09
C ASP A 763 -39.72 20.99 -10.48
N GLN A 764 -38.72 20.92 -9.57
CA GLN A 764 -37.28 21.00 -9.94
C GLN A 764 -36.39 19.94 -9.27
N CYS A 765 -35.34 19.49 -9.97
CA CYS A 765 -34.30 18.56 -9.51
C CYS A 765 -32.93 18.96 -10.11
N ILE A 766 -31.82 18.46 -9.52
CA ILE A 766 -30.46 18.75 -9.99
C ILE A 766 -30.08 17.81 -11.13
N ASP A 767 -29.69 18.37 -12.28
CA ASP A 767 -29.12 17.62 -13.41
C ASP A 767 -27.77 18.23 -13.78
N ASN A 768 -26.71 17.42 -13.68
CA ASN A 768 -25.33 17.86 -13.94
C ASN A 768 -24.91 19.13 -13.15
N GLY A 769 -25.35 19.25 -11.90
CA GLY A 769 -25.02 20.36 -11.01
C GLY A 769 -25.84 21.63 -11.22
N GLU A 770 -26.81 21.63 -12.14
CA GLU A 770 -27.71 22.76 -12.39
C GLU A 770 -29.16 22.36 -12.08
N PRO A 771 -29.96 23.23 -11.44
CA PRO A 771 -31.38 22.98 -11.24
C PRO A 771 -32.12 23.03 -12.59
N ARG A 772 -32.89 21.99 -12.89
CA ARG A 772 -33.83 21.97 -14.02
C ARG A 772 -35.21 21.50 -13.56
N ALA A 773 -36.22 21.79 -14.37
CA ALA A 773 -37.56 21.32 -14.08
C ALA A 773 -37.65 19.78 -14.17
N ILE A 774 -38.42 19.17 -13.26
CA ILE A 774 -38.77 17.76 -13.30
C ILE A 774 -39.73 17.53 -14.48
N VAL A 775 -39.39 16.57 -15.33
CA VAL A 775 -40.21 16.11 -16.46
C VAL A 775 -41.13 15.01 -15.96
N TYR A 776 -42.28 15.42 -15.49
CA TYR A 776 -43.13 14.49 -14.78
C TYR A 776 -43.83 13.42 -15.61
N ALA A 777 -43.95 12.23 -15.00
CA ALA A 777 -44.77 11.14 -15.50
C ALA A 777 -46.27 11.43 -15.39
N ASN A 778 -46.98 11.23 -16.50
CA ASN A 778 -48.43 11.20 -16.60
C ASN A 778 -48.92 9.74 -16.67
N PRO A 779 -50.23 9.49 -16.51
CA PRO A 779 -50.78 8.15 -16.69
C PRO A 779 -50.43 7.53 -18.05
N GLY A 780 -49.78 6.36 -18.00
CA GLY A 780 -49.26 5.65 -19.18
C GLY A 780 -47.83 6.00 -19.62
N ASP A 781 -47.14 6.93 -18.94
CA ASP A 781 -45.74 7.26 -19.24
C ASP A 781 -44.74 6.27 -18.59
N LEU A 782 -45.13 5.63 -17.49
CA LEU A 782 -44.37 4.59 -16.80
C LEU A 782 -45.24 3.34 -16.65
N ILE A 783 -44.60 2.16 -16.72
CA ILE A 783 -45.23 0.87 -16.48
C ILE A 783 -44.35 0.01 -15.56
N LEU A 784 -44.96 -0.81 -14.72
CA LEU A 784 -44.31 -1.89 -14.00
C LEU A 784 -44.02 -3.01 -14.98
N SER A 785 -42.75 -3.34 -15.18
CA SER A 785 -42.33 -4.40 -16.12
C SER A 785 -41.98 -5.71 -15.42
N GLU A 786 -41.43 -5.67 -14.22
CA GLU A 786 -41.00 -6.87 -13.51
C GLU A 786 -41.01 -6.62 -12.00
N TYR A 787 -41.32 -7.63 -11.17
CA TYR A 787 -41.19 -7.51 -9.72
C TYR A 787 -40.84 -8.84 -9.03
N MET A 788 -40.03 -8.77 -7.97
CA MET A 788 -39.65 -9.87 -7.09
C MET A 788 -40.22 -9.64 -5.70
N ALA A 789 -41.32 -10.33 -5.38
CA ALA A 789 -42.02 -10.19 -4.09
C ALA A 789 -41.80 -11.37 -3.13
N ASN A 790 -40.90 -12.30 -3.47
CA ASN A 790 -40.62 -13.51 -2.68
C ASN A 790 -39.23 -14.06 -3.03
N PRO A 791 -38.14 -13.30 -2.81
CA PRO A 791 -36.79 -13.75 -3.10
C PRO A 791 -36.45 -15.02 -2.29
N ALA A 792 -35.61 -15.89 -2.84
CA ALA A 792 -35.19 -17.13 -2.17
C ALA A 792 -33.68 -17.19 -1.93
N ALA A 793 -32.89 -16.44 -2.70
CA ALA A 793 -31.44 -16.37 -2.55
C ALA A 793 -31.02 -15.62 -1.28
N VAL A 794 -31.76 -14.56 -0.91
CA VAL A 794 -31.54 -13.76 0.29
C VAL A 794 -32.82 -13.58 1.12
N GLY A 795 -32.71 -12.89 2.26
CA GLY A 795 -33.88 -12.60 3.10
C GLY A 795 -34.93 -11.76 2.37
N ASP A 796 -36.21 -12.03 2.64
CA ASP A 796 -37.39 -11.41 2.00
C ASP A 796 -37.26 -9.89 1.87
N THR A 797 -37.00 -9.18 2.98
CA THR A 797 -36.80 -7.72 2.98
C THR A 797 -35.61 -7.23 2.15
N ALA A 798 -34.55 -8.02 2.00
CA ALA A 798 -33.32 -7.59 1.33
C ALA A 798 -33.37 -7.80 -0.19
N GLY A 799 -34.04 -8.86 -0.66
CA GLY A 799 -34.07 -9.24 -2.08
C GLY A 799 -35.33 -8.79 -2.84
N GLU A 800 -36.19 -7.99 -2.22
CA GLU A 800 -37.38 -7.43 -2.85
C GLU A 800 -37.01 -6.27 -3.79
N TRP A 801 -37.49 -6.32 -5.04
CA TRP A 801 -37.29 -5.28 -6.04
C TRP A 801 -38.40 -5.27 -7.09
N PHE A 802 -38.50 -4.18 -7.84
CA PHE A 802 -39.34 -4.07 -9.03
C PHE A 802 -38.74 -3.12 -10.05
N GLU A 803 -39.20 -3.25 -11.28
CA GLU A 803 -38.79 -2.43 -12.40
C GLU A 803 -39.89 -1.51 -12.87
N VAL A 804 -39.48 -0.29 -13.21
CA VAL A 804 -40.32 0.72 -13.82
C VAL A 804 -39.75 1.05 -15.19
N ARG A 805 -40.48 0.67 -16.24
CA ARG A 805 -40.11 0.95 -17.63
C ARG A 805 -40.79 2.23 -18.13
N ALA A 806 -40.01 3.10 -18.74
CA ALA A 806 -40.49 4.35 -19.31
C ALA A 806 -41.00 4.17 -20.75
N LEU A 807 -42.22 4.65 -21.02
CA LEU A 807 -42.82 4.73 -22.37
C LEU A 807 -42.71 6.14 -22.96
N ALA A 808 -42.38 7.14 -22.14
CA ALA A 808 -42.10 8.51 -22.52
C ALA A 808 -40.82 9.01 -21.81
N ALA A 809 -40.26 10.12 -22.29
CA ALA A 809 -39.14 10.76 -21.60
C ALA A 809 -39.66 11.46 -20.34
N VAL A 810 -39.29 10.97 -19.17
CA VAL A 810 -39.75 11.44 -17.86
C VAL A 810 -38.64 11.33 -16.83
N ASP A 811 -38.80 11.99 -15.70
CA ASP A 811 -38.00 11.76 -14.51
C ASP A 811 -38.81 10.92 -13.51
N LEU A 812 -38.15 10.02 -12.80
CA LEU A 812 -38.80 9.21 -11.76
C LEU A 812 -39.17 10.03 -10.52
N ASN A 813 -38.58 11.22 -10.34
CA ASN A 813 -38.82 12.13 -9.22
C ASN A 813 -40.31 12.48 -9.07
N GLY A 814 -40.81 12.38 -7.83
CA GLY A 814 -42.20 12.67 -7.47
C GLY A 814 -43.20 11.57 -7.83
N VAL A 815 -42.75 10.36 -8.18
CA VAL A 815 -43.62 9.18 -8.33
C VAL A 815 -43.91 8.59 -6.96
N ASP A 816 -45.18 8.46 -6.63
CA ASP A 816 -45.70 7.82 -5.42
C ASP A 816 -45.80 6.30 -5.62
N ILE A 817 -45.36 5.53 -4.62
CA ILE A 817 -45.32 4.06 -4.61
C ILE A 817 -46.17 3.54 -3.45
N GLY A 818 -46.92 2.48 -3.69
CA GLY A 818 -47.61 1.76 -2.60
C GLY A 818 -48.23 0.45 -3.05
N ARG A 819 -48.90 -0.24 -2.13
CA ARG A 819 -49.49 -1.57 -2.42
C ARG A 819 -50.96 -1.54 -2.81
N THR A 820 -51.69 -0.49 -2.43
CA THR A 820 -53.13 -0.36 -2.70
C THR A 820 -53.48 1.10 -2.88
N PHE A 821 -53.73 1.50 -4.14
CA PHE A 821 -54.07 2.89 -4.44
C PHE A 821 -55.39 3.32 -3.75
N PRO A 822 -55.46 4.51 -3.14
CA PRO A 822 -54.50 5.62 -3.17
C PRO A 822 -53.58 5.70 -1.93
N GLU A 823 -53.40 4.62 -1.17
CA GLU A 823 -52.53 4.63 0.02
C GLU A 823 -51.06 4.63 -0.39
N VAL A 824 -50.49 5.83 -0.53
CA VAL A 824 -49.06 6.05 -0.77
C VAL A 824 -48.27 5.60 0.45
N MET A 825 -47.25 4.78 0.22
CA MET A 825 -46.37 4.26 1.25
C MET A 825 -44.97 4.88 1.18
N ASP A 826 -44.55 5.29 -0.01
CA ASP A 826 -43.25 5.91 -0.27
C ASP A 826 -43.35 6.79 -1.52
N SER A 827 -42.43 7.72 -1.70
CA SER A 827 -42.36 8.59 -2.88
C SER A 827 -40.92 8.74 -3.33
N VAL A 828 -40.68 8.79 -4.64
CA VAL A 828 -39.35 8.96 -5.20
C VAL A 828 -38.88 10.40 -4.99
N ASP A 829 -38.13 10.63 -3.93
CA ASP A 829 -37.65 11.95 -3.52
C ASP A 829 -36.12 12.03 -3.63
N ALA A 830 -35.64 12.14 -4.87
CA ALA A 830 -34.21 12.29 -5.16
C ALA A 830 -33.84 13.75 -5.44
N ASN A 831 -32.72 14.20 -4.88
CA ASN A 831 -32.17 15.54 -5.12
C ASN A 831 -31.68 15.70 -6.57
N THR A 832 -31.16 14.63 -7.15
CA THR A 832 -30.81 14.56 -8.57
C THR A 832 -31.99 14.11 -9.39
N CYS A 833 -32.10 14.62 -10.62
CA CYS A 833 -33.07 14.07 -11.56
C CYS A 833 -32.69 12.62 -11.87
N ILE A 834 -33.68 11.72 -11.87
CA ILE A 834 -33.54 10.33 -12.36
C ILE A 834 -34.20 10.29 -13.75
N PRO A 835 -33.51 10.74 -14.82
CA PRO A 835 -34.09 10.80 -16.15
C PRO A 835 -34.18 9.41 -16.78
N LEU A 836 -35.36 9.10 -17.31
CA LEU A 836 -35.62 7.91 -18.11
C LEU A 836 -36.04 8.32 -19.52
N SER A 837 -35.35 7.78 -20.52
CA SER A 837 -35.76 7.88 -21.92
C SER A 837 -36.77 6.78 -22.26
N PRO A 838 -37.58 6.93 -23.32
CA PRO A 838 -38.49 5.88 -23.75
C PRO A 838 -37.74 4.57 -24.04
N GLY A 839 -38.12 3.50 -23.35
CA GLY A 839 -37.49 2.18 -23.41
C GLY A 839 -36.55 1.88 -22.24
N ASP A 840 -36.10 2.90 -21.50
CA ASP A 840 -35.26 2.75 -20.30
C ASP A 840 -36.05 2.09 -19.17
N THR A 841 -35.35 1.36 -18.31
CA THR A 841 -35.92 0.66 -17.17
C THR A 841 -35.15 1.05 -15.91
N ALA A 842 -35.87 1.59 -14.93
CA ALA A 842 -35.34 1.88 -13.60
C ALA A 842 -35.55 0.66 -12.69
N LEU A 843 -34.50 0.29 -11.95
CA LEU A 843 -34.54 -0.75 -10.93
C LEU A 843 -34.76 -0.12 -9.56
N VAL A 844 -35.86 -0.46 -8.90
CA VAL A 844 -36.23 0.01 -7.57
C VAL A 844 -36.16 -1.16 -6.59
N ALA A 845 -35.40 -1.04 -5.50
CA ALA A 845 -35.16 -2.15 -4.58
C ALA A 845 -35.27 -1.75 -3.10
N ARG A 846 -35.41 -2.74 -2.23
CA ARG A 846 -35.45 -2.53 -0.76
C ARG A 846 -34.07 -2.35 -0.12
N ASN A 847 -33.01 -2.66 -0.85
CA ASN A 847 -31.62 -2.52 -0.44
C ASN A 847 -30.74 -2.37 -1.69
N GLY A 848 -29.90 -1.34 -1.77
CA GLY A 848 -29.00 -1.10 -2.90
C GLY A 848 -27.65 -1.79 -2.81
N ASP A 849 -27.27 -2.36 -1.66
CA ASP A 849 -26.04 -3.12 -1.50
C ASP A 849 -26.14 -4.49 -2.20
N SER A 850 -25.43 -4.60 -3.32
CA SER A 850 -25.34 -5.82 -4.14
C SER A 850 -24.91 -7.08 -3.39
N MET A 851 -24.18 -6.95 -2.27
CA MET A 851 -23.75 -8.10 -1.45
C MET A 851 -24.87 -8.63 -0.54
N VAL A 852 -25.92 -7.83 -0.31
CA VAL A 852 -27.00 -8.15 0.64
C VAL A 852 -28.32 -8.40 -0.09
N ASN A 853 -28.53 -7.79 -1.25
CA ASN A 853 -29.76 -7.86 -2.02
C ASN A 853 -29.83 -9.04 -3.02
N GLY A 854 -28.87 -9.96 -2.96
CA GLY A 854 -28.82 -11.15 -3.82
C GLY A 854 -28.14 -10.93 -5.17
N GLY A 855 -27.27 -9.92 -5.28
CA GLY A 855 -26.48 -9.65 -6.47
C GLY A 855 -27.20 -8.83 -7.54
N LEU A 856 -28.08 -7.89 -7.15
CA LEU A 856 -28.74 -6.99 -8.10
C LEU A 856 -27.72 -6.06 -8.78
N PRO A 857 -27.96 -5.69 -10.06
CA PRO A 857 -27.27 -4.57 -10.70
C PRO A 857 -27.49 -3.25 -9.93
N PRO A 858 -26.73 -2.18 -10.24
CA PRO A 858 -26.89 -0.88 -9.58
C PRO A 858 -28.35 -0.43 -9.56
N VAL A 859 -28.88 -0.24 -8.34
CA VAL A 859 -30.26 0.16 -8.04
C VAL A 859 -30.39 1.66 -8.29
N ASP A 860 -31.45 2.06 -8.98
CA ASP A 860 -31.70 3.47 -9.36
C ASP A 860 -32.44 4.24 -8.26
N PHE A 861 -33.21 3.54 -7.41
CA PHE A 861 -33.86 4.11 -6.22
C PHE A 861 -34.10 3.04 -5.14
N GLU A 862 -33.78 3.35 -3.88
CA GLU A 862 -34.10 2.48 -2.74
C GLU A 862 -35.47 2.86 -2.14
N THR A 863 -36.32 1.88 -1.88
CA THR A 863 -37.67 2.10 -1.33
C THR A 863 -37.91 1.36 -0.02
N SER A 864 -38.75 1.96 0.83
CA SER A 864 -39.26 1.33 2.05
C SER A 864 -40.49 0.43 1.81
N VAL A 865 -41.03 0.37 0.58
CA VAL A 865 -42.20 -0.45 0.25
C VAL A 865 -41.81 -1.93 0.08
N GLY A 866 -42.05 -2.75 1.10
CA GLY A 866 -41.96 -4.21 0.92
C GLY A 866 -43.05 -4.75 -0.02
N LEU A 867 -42.93 -5.94 -0.56
CA LEU A 867 -43.90 -6.53 -1.49
C LEU A 867 -44.43 -7.85 -0.90
N ASN A 868 -45.67 -7.86 -0.40
CA ASN A 868 -46.19 -9.08 0.23
C ASN A 868 -46.32 -10.22 -0.79
N ASN A 869 -45.84 -11.41 -0.43
CA ASN A 869 -45.72 -12.60 -1.29
C ASN A 869 -47.10 -13.15 -1.74
N SER A 870 -48.21 -12.68 -1.17
CA SER A 870 -49.57 -13.07 -1.56
C SER A 870 -50.61 -12.00 -1.25
N ASN A 871 -51.71 -12.01 -2.01
CA ASN A 871 -52.87 -11.10 -1.89
C ASN A 871 -52.46 -9.63 -1.80
N SER A 872 -51.60 -9.19 -2.71
CA SER A 872 -51.03 -7.85 -2.67
C SER A 872 -51.03 -7.21 -4.06
N GLY A 873 -50.40 -6.04 -4.13
CA GLY A 873 -50.24 -5.29 -5.36
C GLY A 873 -49.13 -4.28 -5.19
N LEU A 874 -48.86 -3.58 -6.28
CA LEU A 874 -47.92 -2.49 -6.40
C LEU A 874 -48.55 -1.46 -7.33
N PHE A 875 -48.48 -0.18 -6.97
CA PHE A 875 -48.93 0.91 -7.82
C PHE A 875 -47.90 2.02 -7.87
N LEU A 876 -47.91 2.72 -9.00
CA LEU A 876 -47.24 3.99 -9.23
C LEU A 876 -48.32 5.06 -9.42
N ALA A 877 -48.22 6.17 -8.71
CA ALA A 877 -49.13 7.29 -8.82
C ALA A 877 -48.37 8.60 -8.79
N ARG A 878 -49.05 9.70 -9.13
CA ARG A 878 -48.52 11.03 -8.93
C ARG A 878 -49.64 12.06 -8.82
N GLY A 879 -49.54 12.95 -7.84
CA GLY A 879 -50.54 14.02 -7.66
C GLY A 879 -51.95 13.49 -7.42
N GLY A 880 -52.08 12.28 -6.87
CA GLY A 880 -53.35 11.58 -6.68
C GLY A 880 -53.95 10.94 -7.94
N GLU A 881 -53.24 10.92 -9.07
CA GLU A 881 -53.62 10.19 -10.28
C GLU A 881 -52.81 8.89 -10.39
N LEU A 882 -53.48 7.78 -10.69
CA LEU A 882 -52.83 6.48 -10.91
C LEU A 882 -52.06 6.50 -12.23
N ILE A 883 -50.77 6.19 -12.18
CA ILE A 883 -49.93 6.03 -13.37
C ILE A 883 -50.03 4.59 -13.87
N ASP A 884 -49.79 3.63 -12.98
CA ASP A 884 -49.83 2.21 -13.27
C ASP A 884 -50.05 1.37 -12.00
N GLN A 885 -50.54 0.14 -12.13
CA GLN A 885 -50.62 -0.81 -11.01
C GLN A 885 -50.58 -2.26 -11.49
N VAL A 886 -50.26 -3.15 -10.56
CA VAL A 886 -50.42 -4.60 -10.71
C VAL A 886 -50.90 -5.21 -9.40
N THR A 887 -51.66 -6.30 -9.48
CA THR A 887 -52.11 -7.06 -8.30
C THR A 887 -51.91 -8.55 -8.51
N TRP A 888 -51.56 -9.27 -7.44
CA TRP A 888 -51.32 -10.71 -7.47
C TRP A 888 -51.96 -11.44 -6.29
N THR A 889 -52.34 -12.70 -6.54
CA THR A 889 -52.84 -13.58 -5.48
C THR A 889 -51.71 -14.26 -4.72
N SER A 890 -50.63 -14.62 -5.41
CA SER A 890 -49.44 -15.30 -4.88
C SER A 890 -48.33 -15.25 -5.92
N VAL A 891 -47.07 -15.14 -5.47
CA VAL A 891 -45.88 -15.27 -6.33
C VAL A 891 -45.08 -16.52 -5.97
N SER A 892 -44.33 -17.03 -6.94
CA SER A 892 -43.39 -18.16 -6.75
C SER A 892 -42.17 -17.72 -5.93
N ALA A 893 -41.59 -18.62 -5.12
CA ALA A 893 -40.37 -18.30 -4.38
C ALA A 893 -39.15 -18.32 -5.31
N GLY A 894 -38.31 -17.28 -5.21
CA GLY A 894 -37.09 -17.10 -6.00
C GLY A 894 -37.34 -16.83 -7.49
N LYS A 895 -38.54 -16.37 -7.85
CA LYS A 895 -38.88 -16.00 -9.23
C LYS A 895 -39.59 -14.65 -9.24
N SER A 896 -39.13 -13.75 -10.10
CA SER A 896 -39.86 -12.52 -10.41
C SER A 896 -41.12 -12.85 -11.21
N GLU A 897 -42.05 -11.91 -11.25
CA GLU A 897 -43.13 -11.89 -12.22
C GLU A 897 -42.72 -10.91 -13.32
N SER A 898 -42.54 -11.40 -14.55
CA SER A 898 -42.12 -10.60 -15.71
C SER A 898 -43.31 -10.35 -16.64
N LEU A 899 -43.51 -9.09 -17.03
CA LEU A 899 -44.54 -8.68 -18.00
C LEU A 899 -44.10 -9.00 -19.43
N ASP A 900 -44.98 -9.63 -20.22
CA ASP A 900 -44.73 -9.88 -21.64
C ASP A 900 -44.46 -8.56 -22.41
N PRO A 901 -43.36 -8.42 -23.17
CA PRO A 901 -43.04 -7.21 -23.92
C PRO A 901 -44.11 -6.76 -24.93
N GLY A 902 -44.97 -7.68 -25.39
CA GLY A 902 -46.14 -7.37 -26.22
C GLY A 902 -47.29 -6.69 -25.47
N SER A 903 -47.18 -6.58 -24.15
CA SER A 903 -48.20 -6.06 -23.22
C SER A 903 -47.73 -4.85 -22.42
N TYR A 904 -46.69 -4.14 -22.89
CA TYR A 904 -46.21 -2.86 -22.33
C TYR A 904 -47.22 -1.71 -22.55
N ASP A 905 -48.33 -1.78 -21.82
CA ASP A 905 -49.44 -0.82 -21.78
C ASP A 905 -50.05 -0.85 -20.38
N ALA A 906 -50.26 0.32 -19.78
CA ALA A 906 -50.71 0.50 -18.39
C ALA A 906 -52.12 -0.02 -18.07
N ALA A 907 -52.87 -0.50 -19.07
CA ALA A 907 -54.13 -1.22 -18.85
C ALA A 907 -54.05 -2.70 -19.26
N ALA A 908 -53.07 -3.08 -20.08
CA ALA A 908 -52.84 -4.46 -20.50
C ALA A 908 -52.02 -5.25 -19.46
N ASN A 909 -51.15 -4.59 -18.70
CA ASN A 909 -50.39 -5.18 -17.59
C ASN A 909 -51.26 -5.46 -16.35
N ASP A 910 -52.43 -4.83 -16.20
CA ASP A 910 -53.41 -5.19 -15.16
C ASP A 910 -53.95 -6.63 -15.30
N ALA A 911 -53.82 -7.24 -16.48
CA ALA A 911 -54.30 -8.59 -16.72
C ALA A 911 -53.25 -9.62 -16.26
N ALA A 912 -53.60 -10.47 -15.29
CA ALA A 912 -52.73 -11.55 -14.82
C ALA A 912 -52.27 -12.55 -15.91
N ALA A 913 -52.90 -12.55 -17.10
CA ALA A 913 -52.47 -13.35 -18.24
C ALA A 913 -51.30 -12.75 -19.02
N SER A 914 -50.92 -11.51 -18.72
CA SER A 914 -49.82 -10.78 -19.34
C SER A 914 -48.49 -10.99 -18.61
N TRP A 915 -48.50 -11.64 -17.44
CA TRP A 915 -47.33 -11.89 -16.59
C TRP A 915 -46.97 -13.38 -16.56
N CYS A 916 -45.69 -13.67 -16.42
CA CYS A 916 -45.17 -15.01 -16.24
C CYS A 916 -43.98 -15.04 -15.28
N ASP A 917 -43.74 -16.20 -14.66
CA ASP A 917 -42.56 -16.44 -13.83
C ASP A 917 -41.26 -16.13 -14.61
N GLY A 918 -40.36 -15.37 -14.01
CA GLY A 918 -38.98 -15.22 -14.43
C GLY A 918 -38.29 -16.60 -14.54
N ALA A 919 -37.40 -16.72 -15.53
CA ALA A 919 -36.71 -17.97 -15.85
C ALA A 919 -35.20 -17.82 -16.08
N VAL A 920 -34.67 -16.60 -15.96
CA VAL A 920 -33.26 -16.28 -16.18
C VAL A 920 -32.60 -16.12 -14.80
N PRO A 921 -31.63 -16.95 -14.41
CA PRO A 921 -30.96 -16.75 -13.13
C PRO A 921 -30.13 -15.45 -13.16
N TYR A 922 -30.20 -14.67 -12.09
CA TYR A 922 -29.32 -13.52 -11.83
C TYR A 922 -28.68 -13.64 -10.45
N GLY A 923 -27.59 -12.89 -10.24
CA GLY A 923 -26.91 -12.80 -8.94
C GLY A 923 -26.69 -14.15 -8.27
N ASP A 924 -27.19 -14.28 -7.04
CA ASP A 924 -27.01 -15.45 -6.17
C ASP A 924 -27.97 -16.62 -6.49
N GLY A 925 -28.81 -16.51 -7.52
CA GLY A 925 -29.56 -17.64 -8.09
C GLY A 925 -31.08 -17.52 -8.09
N ASP A 926 -31.66 -16.37 -7.72
CA ASP A 926 -33.06 -16.07 -8.03
C ASP A 926 -33.25 -15.86 -9.55
N GLU A 927 -34.45 -16.09 -10.05
CA GLU A 927 -34.77 -16.01 -11.48
C GLU A 927 -35.55 -14.72 -11.82
N GLY A 928 -35.05 -13.93 -12.77
CA GLY A 928 -35.58 -12.65 -13.24
C GLY A 928 -34.60 -11.93 -14.17
N THR A 929 -34.97 -10.75 -14.66
CA THR A 929 -34.15 -9.96 -15.58
C THR A 929 -33.88 -8.53 -15.11
N PRO A 930 -33.38 -8.32 -13.87
CA PRO A 930 -33.21 -6.97 -13.33
C PRO A 930 -32.32 -6.11 -14.25
N LYS A 931 -32.84 -4.93 -14.61
CA LYS A 931 -32.24 -3.93 -15.50
C LYS A 931 -32.05 -4.40 -16.94
N ALA A 932 -32.77 -5.44 -17.37
CA ALA A 932 -32.72 -6.01 -18.73
C ALA A 932 -34.13 -6.14 -19.34
N ASP A 933 -34.20 -6.38 -20.66
CA ASP A 933 -35.50 -6.57 -21.33
C ASP A 933 -36.13 -7.92 -20.94
N ASN A 934 -37.39 -7.89 -20.50
CA ASN A 934 -38.14 -9.10 -20.18
C ASN A 934 -38.23 -10.07 -21.37
N PRO A 935 -38.13 -11.39 -21.14
CA PRO A 935 -38.48 -12.38 -22.14
C PRO A 935 -40.00 -12.41 -22.39
N GLY A 936 -40.43 -12.76 -23.61
CA GLY A 936 -41.85 -12.95 -23.92
C GLY A 936 -42.45 -14.18 -23.23
N CYS A 937 -43.69 -14.05 -22.74
CA CYS A 937 -44.41 -15.14 -22.09
C CYS A 937 -44.92 -16.12 -23.16
N ASN A 938 -44.44 -17.37 -23.14
CA ASN A 938 -44.84 -18.41 -24.11
C ASN A 938 -45.92 -19.36 -23.58
#